data_AF-T2IM28-F1
#
_entry.id   AF-T2IM28-F1
#
_cell.length_a   1.000
_cell.length_b   1.000
_cell.length_c   1.000
_cell.angle_alpha   90.00
_cell.angle_beta   90.00
_cell.angle_gamma   90.00
#
_symmetry.space_group_name_H-M   'P 1'
#
loop_
_entity.id
_entity.type
_entity.pdbx_description
1 polymer ?
#
loop_
_entity_poly.entity_id
_entity_poly.type
_entity_poly.pdbx_seq_one_letter_code
_entity_poly.pdbx_strand_id
1 'polypeptide(L)'
;MFADYDAGNIDALSTDRSLIYGRLDTLSEPDAHHILDVEFSSEPIAMVLPEDDSQWNNVVKWVINATIEAEELGLNSDNIEQILAVNKDENPNNDSDPAIRRFLGIESQLGEVLGLPNDFAYNIVKLVGNYDEIYDRHFPDLERDRNLLYSDGGLLYSPPFSGSLDEDNATIIDNDDRDLLQEIKDRGILKLGINGQKPGFSFPDENGSYIGFDVDLGKAIAVAVFNDSNKIEFVEREDRVTWLTNVANGVVDVTAAQVTQNLVRDGKAGVDFISPYLYTGQGFLVRKDSGILNLATLNGHEVGLFSGTTAEQNLQDAMKEYGGTFIPVYYDNLDEMLAGYAQGDIDAIINDLPLLGGLIDTFSNPDEHLLLDDVISKEPLSMVVDENQSDWKDAVYWVQYGLLQAEEYGITQDNIDQILADNTDSNPDNDSDISTRIFLGIEGNAGELLGLENDYMVNVIKAVGNYGEIYERHFDSDILPRDFNQLSGDFGLQIPYPQGITVNPTNDVSINNEPPVFGSLGNETLDAGIDPGFDGTDDIVFGGSGNDLIDTVAGTGGNRVYGQSGNDTLTLGGNDRAFGGTGDDRFFLLGGDNIVTGGAGADQFWIANAEIPESPHTVTDFDLEDDLLNIAGLGVGSFNELTLSNEDGNALIAFEENKLAQLIGVNADSLSADHFGLIQ
;
A
#
# COMPACT_ATOMS: atom_id res chain seq x y z
N MET A 1 28.57 19.05 -9.42
CA MET A 1 28.25 18.04 -8.38
C MET A 1 29.22 16.88 -8.40
N PHE A 2 29.02 15.77 -9.13
CA PHE A 2 29.98 14.62 -9.08
C PHE A 2 31.44 15.00 -9.35
N ALA A 3 31.70 15.86 -10.34
CA ALA A 3 33.07 16.35 -10.59
C ALA A 3 33.62 17.28 -9.50
N ASP A 4 32.75 17.98 -8.78
CA ASP A 4 33.14 18.81 -7.62
C ASP A 4 33.42 17.94 -6.39
N TYR A 5 32.64 16.87 -6.20
CA TYR A 5 32.86 15.86 -5.16
C TYR A 5 34.19 15.13 -5.39
N ASP A 6 34.40 14.62 -6.60
CA ASP A 6 35.65 13.93 -6.99
C ASP A 6 36.88 14.85 -6.87
N ALA A 7 36.70 16.15 -7.08
CA ALA A 7 37.76 17.15 -6.90
C ALA A 7 38.00 17.56 -5.43
N GLY A 8 37.18 17.08 -4.49
CA GLY A 8 37.21 17.46 -3.08
C GLY A 8 36.74 18.90 -2.80
N ASN A 9 35.92 19.48 -3.69
CA ASN A 9 35.31 20.80 -3.49
C ASN A 9 34.02 20.73 -2.65
N ILE A 10 33.40 19.55 -2.56
CA ILE A 10 32.26 19.24 -1.69
C ILE A 10 32.52 17.92 -0.97
N ASP A 11 32.18 17.86 0.31
CA ASP A 11 32.50 16.72 1.19
C ASP A 11 31.52 15.56 1.03
N ALA A 12 30.30 15.84 0.58
CA ALA A 12 29.24 14.86 0.34
C ALA A 12 28.37 15.28 -0.86
N LEU A 13 27.67 14.31 -1.44
CA LEU A 13 26.66 14.52 -2.49
C LEU A 13 25.39 13.75 -2.11
N SER A 14 24.24 14.31 -2.44
CA SER A 14 22.94 13.63 -2.33
C SER A 14 22.19 13.76 -3.65
N THR A 15 21.61 12.65 -4.09
CA THR A 15 20.77 12.44 -5.27
C THR A 15 20.22 11.01 -5.17
N ASP A 16 19.33 10.61 -6.07
CA ASP A 16 18.80 9.25 -6.20
C ASP A 16 19.91 8.19 -6.04
N ARG A 17 19.70 7.21 -5.16
CA ARG A 17 20.69 6.17 -4.84
C ARG A 17 21.18 5.45 -6.10
N SER A 18 20.27 5.19 -7.05
CA SER A 18 20.58 4.58 -8.35
C SER A 18 21.55 5.42 -9.20
N LEU A 19 21.47 6.75 -9.15
CA LEU A 19 22.41 7.65 -9.84
C LEU A 19 23.79 7.66 -9.18
N ILE A 20 23.85 7.49 -7.85
CA ILE A 20 25.11 7.37 -7.12
C ILE A 20 25.80 6.06 -7.52
N TYR A 21 25.12 4.91 -7.40
CA TYR A 21 25.66 3.60 -7.79
C TYR A 21 26.12 3.58 -9.24
N GLY A 22 25.32 4.10 -10.17
CA GLY A 22 25.66 4.16 -11.59
C GLY A 22 26.86 5.07 -11.92
N ARG A 23 27.38 5.85 -10.96
CA ARG A 23 28.50 6.78 -11.16
C ARG A 23 29.71 6.53 -10.27
N LEU A 24 29.63 5.65 -9.26
CA LEU A 24 30.76 5.37 -8.36
C LEU A 24 32.03 4.98 -9.12
N ASP A 25 31.92 4.07 -10.09
CA ASP A 25 33.02 3.62 -10.94
C ASP A 25 33.64 4.71 -11.82
N THR A 26 32.97 5.86 -11.96
CA THR A 26 33.45 6.99 -12.75
C THR A 26 34.28 7.98 -11.93
N LEU A 27 34.33 7.83 -10.61
CA LEU A 27 35.15 8.64 -9.71
C LEU A 27 36.63 8.25 -9.79
N SER A 28 37.51 9.13 -9.35
CA SER A 28 38.96 8.94 -9.46
C SER A 28 39.50 7.85 -8.54
N GLU A 29 38.86 7.60 -7.39
CA GLU A 29 39.17 6.54 -6.43
C GLU A 29 37.88 5.83 -5.95
N PRO A 30 37.23 4.99 -6.78
CA PRO A 30 35.92 4.40 -6.47
C PRO A 30 35.84 3.72 -5.09
N ASP A 31 36.86 2.93 -4.74
CA ASP A 31 36.95 2.20 -3.46
C ASP A 31 37.16 3.10 -2.23
N ALA A 32 37.41 4.40 -2.41
CA ALA A 32 37.59 5.37 -1.32
C ALA A 32 36.28 6.04 -0.87
N HIS A 33 35.18 5.77 -1.57
CA HIS A 33 33.88 6.36 -1.30
C HIS A 33 32.96 5.37 -0.60
N HIS A 34 32.08 5.87 0.26
CA HIS A 34 31.04 5.10 0.92
C HIS A 34 29.70 5.79 0.65
N ILE A 35 28.65 5.01 0.44
CA ILE A 35 27.27 5.51 0.41
C ILE A 35 26.76 5.38 1.85
N LEU A 36 26.28 6.48 2.42
CA LEU A 36 25.61 6.45 3.71
C LEU A 36 24.27 5.72 3.56
N ASP A 37 23.92 4.91 4.55
CA ASP A 37 22.62 4.24 4.59
C ASP A 37 21.56 5.15 5.20
N VAL A 38 21.40 6.33 4.58
CA VAL A 38 20.41 7.33 4.98
C VAL A 38 19.54 7.64 3.77
N GLU A 39 18.24 7.40 3.90
CA GLU A 39 17.22 7.81 2.94
C GLU A 39 16.25 8.76 3.64
N PHE A 40 16.10 9.96 3.08
CA PHE A 40 15.24 11.02 3.66
C PHE A 40 14.13 11.47 2.70
N SER A 41 13.90 10.70 1.63
CA SER A 41 12.89 10.98 0.61
C SER A 41 12.42 9.70 -0.07
N SER A 42 11.11 9.57 -0.30
CA SER A 42 10.53 8.55 -1.17
C SER A 42 10.40 9.12 -2.59
N GLU A 43 11.14 8.54 -3.56
CA GLU A 43 11.23 9.08 -4.93
C GLU A 43 10.78 8.05 -5.99
N PRO A 44 9.47 7.85 -6.19
CA PRO A 44 8.97 7.03 -7.28
C PRO A 44 9.29 7.69 -8.63
N ILE A 45 10.11 7.04 -9.45
CA ILE A 45 10.50 7.54 -10.78
C ILE A 45 9.50 7.04 -11.82
N ALA A 46 8.85 7.98 -12.52
CA ALA A 46 7.84 7.68 -13.53
C ALA A 46 8.22 8.20 -14.93
N MET A 47 7.65 7.58 -15.98
CA MET A 47 7.66 8.14 -17.33
C MET A 47 6.64 9.28 -17.44
N VAL A 48 7.08 10.41 -18.01
CA VAL A 48 6.23 11.60 -18.20
C VAL A 48 5.61 11.58 -19.59
N LEU A 49 4.29 11.74 -19.66
CA LEU A 49 3.48 11.70 -20.88
C LEU A 49 2.71 13.02 -21.05
N PRO A 50 2.29 13.35 -22.28
CA PRO A 50 1.36 14.45 -22.50
C PRO A 50 0.03 14.21 -21.76
N GLU A 51 -0.57 15.29 -21.24
CA GLU A 51 -1.97 15.30 -20.81
C GLU A 51 -2.89 14.98 -22.00
N ASP A 52 -4.06 14.42 -21.68
CA ASP A 52 -5.16 14.13 -22.61
C ASP A 52 -4.76 13.26 -23.82
N ASP A 53 -3.88 12.29 -23.59
CA ASP A 53 -3.51 11.23 -24.55
C ASP A 53 -3.61 9.84 -23.88
N SER A 54 -4.82 9.45 -23.53
CA SER A 54 -5.11 8.20 -22.79
C SER A 54 -4.69 6.96 -23.58
N GLN A 55 -4.84 6.98 -24.92
CA GLN A 55 -4.38 5.88 -25.76
C GLN A 55 -2.87 5.67 -25.66
N TRP A 56 -2.07 6.74 -25.73
CA TRP A 56 -0.62 6.62 -25.57
C TRP A 56 -0.23 6.25 -24.14
N ASN A 57 -0.94 6.78 -23.13
CA ASN A 57 -0.77 6.38 -21.74
C ASN A 57 -0.95 4.86 -21.56
N ASN A 58 -2.03 4.31 -22.08
CA ASN A 58 -2.31 2.88 -22.01
C ASN A 58 -1.21 2.05 -22.67
N VAL A 59 -0.71 2.44 -23.85
CA VAL A 59 0.42 1.75 -24.48
C VAL A 59 1.65 1.74 -23.57
N VAL A 60 2.05 2.91 -23.03
CA VAL A 60 3.24 3.02 -22.20
C VAL A 60 3.11 2.22 -20.90
N LYS A 61 1.98 2.35 -20.20
CA LYS A 61 1.66 1.63 -18.97
C LYS A 61 1.71 0.12 -19.16
N TRP A 62 1.04 -0.40 -20.18
CA TRP A 62 0.98 -1.85 -20.41
C TRP A 62 2.27 -2.44 -20.99
N VAL A 63 3.12 -1.62 -21.61
CA VAL A 63 4.49 -2.03 -21.98
C VAL A 63 5.36 -2.19 -20.72
N ILE A 64 5.26 -1.30 -19.73
CA ILE A 64 5.96 -1.46 -18.45
C ILE A 64 5.44 -2.70 -17.72
N ASN A 65 4.12 -2.81 -17.55
CA ASN A 65 3.53 -3.95 -16.86
C ASN A 65 3.85 -5.28 -17.56
N ALA A 66 4.09 -5.28 -18.88
CA ALA A 66 4.52 -6.51 -19.57
C ALA A 66 5.90 -6.99 -19.10
N THR A 67 6.79 -6.09 -18.70
CA THR A 67 8.10 -6.49 -18.15
C THR A 67 7.97 -7.12 -16.76
N ILE A 68 7.05 -6.59 -15.93
CA ILE A 68 6.78 -7.06 -14.57
C ILE A 68 5.99 -8.38 -14.63
N GLU A 69 4.90 -8.44 -15.40
CA GLU A 69 4.10 -9.66 -15.61
C GLU A 69 4.95 -10.81 -16.18
N ALA A 70 5.90 -10.51 -17.07
CA ALA A 70 6.80 -11.54 -17.57
C ALA A 70 7.66 -12.15 -16.45
N GLU A 71 8.16 -11.34 -15.52
CA GLU A 71 8.90 -11.81 -14.35
C GLU A 71 8.01 -12.66 -13.45
N GLU A 72 6.80 -12.18 -13.13
CA GLU A 72 5.81 -12.91 -12.32
C GLU A 72 5.45 -14.28 -12.94
N LEU A 73 5.33 -14.34 -14.28
CA LEU A 73 5.05 -15.59 -15.01
C LEU A 73 6.30 -16.47 -15.23
N GLY A 74 7.47 -16.08 -14.74
CA GLY A 74 8.73 -16.79 -14.94
C GLY A 74 9.23 -16.80 -16.39
N LEU A 75 8.79 -15.83 -17.21
CA LEU A 75 9.19 -15.64 -18.60
C LEU A 75 10.40 -14.70 -18.67
N ASN A 76 11.40 -15.07 -19.46
CA ASN A 76 12.60 -14.25 -19.69
C ASN A 76 13.10 -14.40 -21.13
N SER A 77 14.09 -13.60 -21.51
CA SER A 77 14.61 -13.57 -22.89
C SER A 77 15.21 -14.92 -23.35
N ASP A 78 15.67 -15.74 -22.41
CA ASP A 78 16.27 -17.06 -22.64
C ASP A 78 15.22 -18.17 -22.86
N ASN A 79 14.11 -18.16 -22.12
CA ASN A 79 13.14 -19.26 -22.13
C ASN A 79 11.91 -19.01 -23.04
N ILE A 80 11.61 -17.75 -23.35
CA ILE A 80 10.31 -17.39 -23.95
C ILE A 80 10.08 -18.02 -25.33
N GLU A 81 11.14 -18.20 -26.12
CA GLU A 81 11.05 -18.80 -27.46
C GLU A 81 10.70 -20.29 -27.39
N GLN A 82 11.24 -21.00 -26.39
CA GLN A 82 10.91 -22.41 -26.15
C GLN A 82 9.47 -22.55 -25.67
N ILE A 83 9.04 -21.70 -24.74
CA ILE A 83 7.66 -21.72 -24.20
C ILE A 83 6.66 -21.41 -25.32
N LEU A 84 6.93 -20.42 -26.17
CA LEU A 84 6.09 -20.10 -27.33
C LEU A 84 5.97 -21.29 -28.30
N ALA A 85 7.06 -22.01 -28.54
CA ALA A 85 7.07 -23.14 -29.46
C ALA A 85 6.23 -24.32 -28.94
N VAL A 86 6.28 -24.59 -27.63
CA VAL A 86 5.46 -25.63 -26.97
C VAL A 86 3.98 -25.29 -27.08
N ASN A 87 3.60 -24.05 -26.76
CA ASN A 87 2.19 -23.62 -26.76
C ASN A 87 1.56 -23.43 -28.16
N LYS A 88 2.34 -23.59 -29.24
CA LYS A 88 1.86 -23.55 -30.62
C LYS A 88 1.86 -24.92 -31.30
N ASP A 89 2.21 -25.97 -30.58
CA ASP A 89 2.23 -27.33 -31.12
C ASP A 89 0.81 -27.95 -31.16
N GLU A 90 0.68 -29.20 -31.63
CA GLU A 90 -0.61 -29.89 -31.77
C GLU A 90 -1.04 -30.69 -30.50
N ASN A 91 -0.23 -30.70 -29.44
CA ASN A 91 -0.42 -31.52 -28.24
C ASN A 91 -0.88 -30.66 -27.04
N PRO A 92 -2.18 -30.51 -26.79
CA PRO A 92 -2.68 -29.63 -25.73
C PRO A 92 -2.32 -30.07 -24.30
N ASN A 93 -1.68 -31.21 -24.10
CA ASN A 93 -1.29 -31.69 -22.77
C ASN A 93 0.05 -31.10 -22.26
N ASN A 94 0.79 -30.38 -23.11
CA ASN A 94 2.02 -29.69 -22.71
C ASN A 94 1.86 -28.16 -22.76
N ASP A 95 0.65 -27.69 -23.04
CA ASP A 95 0.30 -26.28 -23.03
C ASP A 95 0.57 -25.68 -21.64
N SER A 96 1.11 -24.48 -21.62
CA SER A 96 1.28 -23.67 -20.42
C SER A 96 -0.08 -23.17 -19.90
N ASP A 97 -0.04 -22.55 -18.73
CA ASP A 97 -1.19 -21.88 -18.14
C ASP A 97 -1.88 -20.92 -19.14
N PRO A 98 -3.24 -20.84 -19.14
CA PRO A 98 -3.98 -19.87 -19.94
C PRO A 98 -3.46 -18.42 -19.85
N ALA A 99 -3.01 -17.96 -18.68
CA ALA A 99 -2.42 -16.64 -18.49
C ALA A 99 -1.18 -16.43 -19.39
N ILE A 100 -0.24 -17.38 -19.37
CA ILE A 100 0.96 -17.36 -20.24
C ILE A 100 0.56 -17.33 -21.71
N ARG A 101 -0.43 -18.14 -22.11
CA ARG A 101 -0.86 -18.24 -23.51
C ARG A 101 -1.51 -16.94 -24.01
N ARG A 102 -2.31 -16.28 -23.17
CA ARG A 102 -2.88 -14.95 -23.45
C ARG A 102 -1.79 -13.89 -23.53
N PHE A 103 -0.89 -13.87 -22.55
CA PHE A 103 0.25 -12.95 -22.51
C PHE A 103 1.14 -13.06 -23.76
N LEU A 104 1.38 -14.27 -24.27
CA LEU A 104 2.15 -14.51 -25.50
C LEU A 104 1.37 -14.21 -26.80
N GLY A 105 0.13 -13.76 -26.72
CA GLY A 105 -0.72 -13.46 -27.87
C GLY A 105 -1.15 -14.70 -28.66
N ILE A 106 -1.16 -15.88 -28.03
CA ILE A 106 -1.62 -17.14 -28.62
C ILE A 106 -3.14 -17.25 -28.49
N GLU A 107 -3.65 -16.86 -27.33
CA GLU A 107 -5.08 -16.75 -27.02
C GLU A 107 -5.44 -15.28 -26.82
N SER A 108 -6.70 -14.93 -27.09
CA SER A 108 -7.20 -13.54 -27.02
C SER A 108 -6.50 -12.56 -27.99
N GLN A 109 -6.98 -11.32 -28.05
CA GLN A 109 -6.49 -10.25 -28.92
C GLN A 109 -6.01 -9.04 -28.10
N LEU A 110 -5.16 -9.28 -27.08
CA LEU A 110 -4.68 -8.24 -26.16
C LEU A 110 -3.96 -7.09 -26.87
N GLY A 111 -3.16 -7.38 -27.90
CA GLY A 111 -2.50 -6.30 -28.65
C GLY A 111 -3.49 -5.39 -29.38
N GLU A 112 -4.57 -5.97 -29.92
CA GLU A 112 -5.55 -5.21 -30.71
C GLU A 112 -6.27 -4.16 -29.87
N VAL A 113 -6.46 -4.40 -28.56
CA VAL A 113 -7.09 -3.40 -27.67
C VAL A 113 -6.22 -2.17 -27.44
N LEU A 114 -4.90 -2.32 -27.53
CA LEU A 114 -3.96 -1.22 -27.44
C LEU A 114 -3.59 -0.64 -28.83
N GLY A 115 -4.18 -1.15 -29.91
CA GLY A 115 -3.77 -0.81 -31.28
C GLY A 115 -2.39 -1.36 -31.68
N LEU A 116 -1.91 -2.38 -30.99
CA LEU A 116 -0.62 -3.04 -31.19
C LEU A 116 -0.77 -4.43 -31.85
N PRO A 117 0.32 -5.00 -32.41
CA PRO A 117 0.37 -6.42 -32.75
C PRO A 117 0.12 -7.31 -31.52
N ASN A 118 -0.59 -8.44 -31.70
CA ASN A 118 -0.95 -9.32 -30.57
C ASN A 118 0.27 -9.97 -29.88
N ASP A 119 1.42 -10.02 -30.55
CA ASP A 119 2.67 -10.55 -30.03
C ASP A 119 3.56 -9.49 -29.34
N PHE A 120 3.01 -8.31 -28.99
CA PHE A 120 3.78 -7.21 -28.40
C PHE A 120 4.54 -7.63 -27.13
N ALA A 121 3.88 -8.30 -26.18
CA ALA A 121 4.48 -8.73 -24.93
C ALA A 121 5.60 -9.76 -25.17
N TYR A 122 5.38 -10.73 -26.06
CA TYR A 122 6.44 -11.64 -26.52
C TYR A 122 7.66 -10.88 -27.06
N ASN A 123 7.43 -9.88 -27.92
CA ASN A 123 8.51 -9.11 -28.52
C ASN A 123 9.27 -8.25 -27.49
N ILE A 124 8.59 -7.70 -26.48
CA ILE A 124 9.22 -6.97 -25.37
C ILE A 124 10.18 -7.90 -24.63
N VAL A 125 9.69 -9.02 -24.11
CA VAL A 125 10.51 -9.95 -23.32
C VAL A 125 11.64 -10.55 -24.17
N LYS A 126 11.37 -10.92 -25.43
CA LYS A 126 12.40 -11.51 -26.30
C LYS A 126 13.52 -10.54 -26.65
N LEU A 127 13.21 -9.26 -26.84
CA LEU A 127 14.17 -8.28 -27.36
C LEU A 127 14.82 -7.42 -26.26
N VAL A 128 14.15 -7.25 -25.13
CA VAL A 128 14.58 -6.37 -24.01
C VAL A 128 14.79 -7.15 -22.71
N GLY A 129 13.96 -8.16 -22.45
CA GLY A 129 13.92 -8.93 -21.21
C GLY A 129 12.72 -8.57 -20.33
N ASN A 130 12.51 -9.35 -19.27
CA ASN A 130 11.58 -9.01 -18.19
C ASN A 130 12.16 -7.92 -17.26
N TYR A 131 11.44 -7.50 -16.21
CA TYR A 131 11.90 -6.40 -15.35
C TYR A 131 13.20 -6.74 -14.61
N ASP A 132 13.32 -7.92 -13.99
CA ASP A 132 14.56 -8.45 -13.40
C ASP A 132 15.77 -8.35 -14.35
N GLU A 133 15.64 -8.86 -15.58
CA GLU A 133 16.71 -8.80 -16.58
C GLU A 133 17.10 -7.36 -16.96
N ILE A 134 16.16 -6.42 -16.90
CA ILE A 134 16.42 -5.00 -17.14
C ILE A 134 17.14 -4.41 -15.93
N TYR A 135 16.66 -4.66 -14.72
CA TYR A 135 17.23 -4.14 -13.48
C TYR A 135 18.67 -4.62 -13.29
N ASP A 136 18.90 -5.94 -13.28
CA ASP A 136 20.21 -6.56 -13.06
C ASP A 136 21.26 -6.12 -14.08
N ARG A 137 20.83 -5.88 -15.33
CA ARG A 137 21.71 -5.39 -16.38
C ARG A 137 22.25 -3.99 -16.10
N HIS A 138 21.48 -3.18 -15.38
CA HIS A 138 21.78 -1.75 -15.18
C HIS A 138 22.22 -1.43 -13.76
N PHE A 139 21.83 -2.22 -12.77
CA PHE A 139 22.14 -2.02 -11.35
C PHE A 139 22.56 -3.34 -10.65
N PRO A 140 23.59 -4.04 -11.14
CA PRO A 140 23.96 -5.37 -10.63
C PRO A 140 24.44 -5.39 -9.17
N ASP A 141 24.84 -4.23 -8.64
CA ASP A 141 25.36 -4.07 -7.27
C ASP A 141 24.38 -3.28 -6.37
N LEU A 142 23.17 -2.97 -6.86
CA LEU A 142 22.11 -2.35 -6.07
C LEU A 142 21.06 -3.40 -5.74
N GLU A 143 20.74 -3.53 -4.46
CA GLU A 143 19.65 -4.37 -4.03
C GLU A 143 18.32 -3.84 -4.55
N ARG A 144 17.45 -4.75 -5.03
CA ARG A 144 16.16 -4.39 -5.61
C ARG A 144 15.22 -3.77 -4.58
N ASP A 145 15.23 -4.28 -3.34
CA ASP A 145 14.41 -3.82 -2.22
C ASP A 145 12.94 -3.63 -2.67
N ARG A 146 12.39 -2.41 -2.61
CA ARG A 146 11.04 -2.07 -3.08
C ARG A 146 10.77 -2.40 -4.56
N ASN A 147 11.80 -2.62 -5.37
CA ASN A 147 11.70 -3.05 -6.78
C ASN A 147 11.67 -4.59 -6.94
N LEU A 148 11.48 -5.36 -5.88
CA LEU A 148 11.10 -6.77 -5.95
C LEU A 148 9.62 -6.90 -6.34
N LEU A 149 9.22 -8.09 -6.79
CA LEU A 149 7.81 -8.42 -6.99
C LEU A 149 7.06 -8.37 -5.66
N TYR A 150 5.76 -8.04 -5.72
CA TYR A 150 4.90 -8.05 -4.54
C TYR A 150 4.83 -9.43 -3.86
N SER A 151 4.96 -10.51 -4.64
CA SER A 151 5.01 -11.88 -4.11
C SER A 151 6.31 -12.19 -3.36
N ASP A 152 7.34 -11.37 -3.54
CA ASP A 152 8.64 -11.47 -2.90
C ASP A 152 8.88 -10.33 -1.88
N GLY A 153 7.80 -9.67 -1.43
CA GLY A 153 7.85 -8.59 -0.43
C GLY A 153 8.16 -7.19 -0.96
N GLY A 154 8.25 -7.01 -2.29
CA GLY A 154 8.44 -5.71 -2.92
C GLY A 154 7.15 -4.98 -3.31
N LEU A 155 7.27 -3.91 -4.10
CA LEU A 155 6.14 -3.09 -4.53
C LEU A 155 5.75 -3.31 -6.01
N LEU A 156 6.51 -4.10 -6.77
CA LEU A 156 6.18 -4.34 -8.18
C LEU A 156 5.00 -5.29 -8.29
N TYR A 157 3.88 -4.71 -8.72
CA TYR A 157 2.62 -5.42 -8.93
C TYR A 157 2.13 -5.15 -10.35
N SER A 158 2.00 -6.18 -11.17
CA SER A 158 1.37 -6.08 -12.48
C SER A 158 -0.15 -6.28 -12.37
N PRO A 159 -0.99 -5.32 -12.81
CA PRO A 159 -2.42 -5.58 -12.96
C PRO A 159 -2.68 -6.65 -14.02
N PRO A 160 -3.79 -7.43 -13.92
CA PRO A 160 -4.07 -8.49 -14.87
C PRO A 160 -4.10 -8.04 -16.34
N PHE A 161 -3.46 -8.82 -17.21
CA PHE A 161 -3.57 -8.64 -18.67
C PHE A 161 -4.90 -9.16 -19.22
N SER A 162 -5.53 -10.10 -18.50
CA SER A 162 -6.84 -10.64 -18.84
C SER A 162 -7.98 -9.91 -18.12
N GLY A 163 -9.14 -9.89 -18.76
CA GLY A 163 -10.38 -9.39 -18.16
C GLY A 163 -11.56 -9.61 -19.09
N SER A 164 -12.78 -9.54 -18.54
CA SER A 164 -14.01 -9.48 -19.33
C SER A 164 -14.48 -8.04 -19.47
N LEU A 165 -15.02 -7.74 -20.64
CA LEU A 165 -15.80 -6.54 -20.93
C LEU A 165 -17.09 -6.99 -21.61
N ASP A 166 -18.17 -7.09 -20.83
CA ASP A 166 -19.51 -7.46 -21.34
C ASP A 166 -20.09 -6.38 -22.29
N GLU A 167 -19.42 -5.22 -22.35
CA GLU A 167 -19.76 -4.01 -23.09
C GLU A 167 -19.15 -3.95 -24.51
N ASP A 168 -18.62 -5.04 -25.05
CA ASP A 168 -17.88 -5.08 -26.33
C ASP A 168 -18.62 -4.48 -27.57
N ASN A 169 -19.92 -4.15 -27.47
CA ASN A 169 -20.70 -3.48 -28.52
C ASN A 169 -21.35 -2.14 -28.08
N ALA A 170 -21.04 -1.63 -26.90
CA ALA A 170 -21.56 -0.35 -26.43
C ALA A 170 -21.01 0.79 -27.31
N THR A 171 -21.84 1.81 -27.55
CA THR A 171 -21.39 3.01 -28.27
C THR A 171 -20.78 3.96 -27.26
N ILE A 172 -19.47 4.20 -27.41
CA ILE A 172 -18.75 5.24 -26.67
C ILE A 172 -18.90 6.56 -27.43
N ILE A 173 -19.22 7.62 -26.69
CA ILE A 173 -19.33 8.99 -27.20
C ILE A 173 -17.94 9.62 -27.13
N ASP A 174 -17.47 10.17 -28.24
CA ASP A 174 -16.28 11.01 -28.27
C ASP A 174 -16.57 12.33 -27.54
N ASN A 175 -15.95 12.49 -26.38
CA ASN A 175 -16.15 13.58 -25.44
C ASN A 175 -14.81 14.14 -24.90
N ASP A 176 -13.72 13.90 -25.63
CA ASP A 176 -12.34 14.27 -25.26
C ASP A 176 -12.13 15.77 -25.03
N ASP A 177 -12.88 16.63 -25.74
CA ASP A 177 -12.73 18.10 -25.68
C ASP A 177 -13.43 18.76 -24.47
N ARG A 178 -13.82 18.00 -23.44
CA ARG A 178 -14.54 18.51 -22.25
C ARG A 178 -13.59 19.04 -21.17
N ASP A 179 -14.16 19.89 -20.32
CA ASP A 179 -13.55 20.29 -19.04
C ASP A 179 -14.44 19.73 -17.93
N LEU A 180 -14.30 18.44 -17.66
CA LEU A 180 -15.20 17.72 -16.75
C LEU A 180 -15.16 18.29 -15.32
N LEU A 181 -13.98 18.67 -14.82
CA LEU A 181 -13.86 19.28 -13.49
C LEU A 181 -14.66 20.59 -13.40
N GLN A 182 -14.58 21.47 -14.41
CA GLN A 182 -15.36 22.70 -14.42
C GLN A 182 -16.86 22.43 -14.60
N GLU A 183 -17.25 21.45 -15.42
CA GLU A 183 -18.64 21.05 -15.57
C GLU A 183 -19.26 20.56 -14.25
N ILE A 184 -18.50 19.78 -13.46
CA ILE A 184 -18.90 19.31 -12.13
C ILE A 184 -19.08 20.51 -11.18
N LYS A 185 -18.11 21.43 -11.15
CA LYS A 185 -18.18 22.65 -10.34
C LYS A 185 -19.39 23.51 -10.69
N ASP A 186 -19.62 23.76 -11.98
CA ASP A 186 -20.74 24.56 -12.48
C ASP A 186 -22.09 23.91 -12.16
N ARG A 187 -22.17 22.58 -12.27
CA ARG A 187 -23.36 21.81 -11.91
C ARG A 187 -23.60 21.79 -10.40
N GLY A 188 -22.54 21.87 -9.60
CA GLY A 188 -22.60 21.96 -8.14
C GLY A 188 -22.98 20.67 -7.42
N ILE A 189 -22.79 19.52 -8.07
CA ILE A 189 -23.00 18.17 -7.53
C ILE A 189 -22.16 17.14 -8.32
N LEU A 190 -21.47 16.26 -7.59
CA LEU A 190 -20.75 15.09 -8.11
C LEU A 190 -21.74 13.95 -8.39
N LYS A 191 -21.58 13.24 -9.49
CA LYS A 191 -22.29 12.00 -9.78
C LYS A 191 -21.36 10.81 -9.62
N LEU A 192 -21.58 10.02 -8.59
CA LEU A 192 -20.82 8.80 -8.32
C LEU A 192 -21.59 7.58 -8.81
N GLY A 193 -20.99 6.82 -9.73
CA GLY A 193 -21.45 5.48 -10.08
C GLY A 193 -21.13 4.49 -8.97
N ILE A 194 -22.14 3.74 -8.50
CA ILE A 194 -21.99 2.73 -7.43
C ILE A 194 -22.68 1.41 -7.79
N ASN A 195 -22.34 0.34 -7.07
CA ASN A 195 -23.05 -0.93 -7.15
C ASN A 195 -24.38 -0.89 -6.41
N GLY A 196 -24.40 -0.34 -5.18
CA GLY A 196 -25.60 -0.09 -4.38
C GLY A 196 -26.11 -1.29 -3.58
N GLN A 197 -25.65 -2.52 -3.85
CA GLN A 197 -26.10 -3.74 -3.16
C GLN A 197 -24.93 -4.59 -2.63
N LYS A 198 -23.83 -3.94 -2.23
CA LYS A 198 -22.58 -4.60 -1.81
C LYS A 198 -22.21 -4.17 -0.39
N PRO A 199 -22.50 -5.01 0.63
CA PRO A 199 -22.02 -4.77 1.99
C PRO A 199 -20.51 -4.47 2.03
N GLY A 200 -20.10 -3.57 2.92
CA GLY A 200 -18.73 -3.05 2.99
C GLY A 200 -18.40 -1.98 1.93
N PHE A 201 -19.02 -1.99 0.75
CA PHE A 201 -18.64 -1.09 -0.34
C PHE A 201 -19.67 0.00 -0.64
N SER A 202 -20.88 -0.38 -1.04
CA SER A 202 -22.01 0.50 -1.27
C SER A 202 -23.30 -0.25 -0.99
N PHE A 203 -23.94 0.09 0.13
CA PHE A 203 -25.16 -0.56 0.59
C PHE A 203 -26.15 0.47 1.14
N PRO A 204 -27.47 0.28 0.98
CA PRO A 204 -28.44 1.26 1.42
C PRO A 204 -28.45 1.36 2.95
N ASP A 205 -28.47 2.59 3.47
CA ASP A 205 -28.65 2.85 4.90
C ASP A 205 -30.15 2.86 5.30
N GLU A 206 -30.44 3.01 6.60
CA GLU A 206 -31.82 3.08 7.10
C GLU A 206 -32.64 4.26 6.55
N ASN A 207 -31.97 5.29 6.03
CA ASN A 207 -32.58 6.51 5.49
C ASN A 207 -32.76 6.46 3.97
N GLY A 208 -32.31 5.38 3.31
CA GLY A 208 -32.33 5.23 1.86
C GLY A 208 -31.22 6.02 1.13
N SER A 209 -30.19 6.47 1.85
CA SER A 209 -28.90 6.87 1.27
C SER A 209 -27.99 5.63 1.17
N TYR A 210 -26.68 5.83 0.96
CA TYR A 210 -25.70 4.76 0.88
C TYR A 210 -24.60 4.91 1.92
N ILE A 211 -24.08 3.79 2.39
CA ILE A 211 -22.88 3.66 3.23
C ILE A 211 -21.92 2.64 2.61
N GLY A 212 -20.63 2.75 2.96
CA GLY A 212 -19.60 1.80 2.56
C GLY A 212 -18.32 2.50 2.08
N PHE A 213 -17.31 1.69 1.77
CA PHE A 213 -15.98 2.12 1.35
C PHE A 213 -16.02 2.97 0.07
N ASP A 214 -16.69 2.49 -0.99
CA ASP A 214 -16.86 3.22 -2.25
C ASP A 214 -17.59 4.56 -2.04
N VAL A 215 -18.53 4.59 -1.10
CA VAL A 215 -19.31 5.77 -0.77
C VAL A 215 -18.44 6.84 -0.10
N ASP A 216 -17.58 6.44 0.85
CA ASP A 216 -16.72 7.38 1.54
C ASP A 216 -15.60 7.91 0.64
N LEU A 217 -15.08 7.12 -0.30
CA LEU A 217 -14.21 7.63 -1.38
C LEU A 217 -14.91 8.70 -2.22
N GLY A 218 -16.16 8.45 -2.63
CA GLY A 218 -16.94 9.46 -3.37
C GLY A 218 -17.24 10.73 -2.56
N LYS A 219 -17.51 10.59 -1.26
CA LYS A 219 -17.68 11.74 -0.36
C LYS A 219 -16.38 12.52 -0.20
N ALA A 220 -15.22 11.86 -0.14
CA ALA A 220 -13.92 12.52 -0.11
C ALA A 220 -13.76 13.45 -1.34
N ILE A 221 -14.08 12.94 -2.53
CA ILE A 221 -14.04 13.73 -3.77
C ILE A 221 -15.05 14.89 -3.72
N ALA A 222 -16.28 14.65 -3.27
CA ALA A 222 -17.29 15.70 -3.14
C ALA A 222 -16.86 16.82 -2.16
N VAL A 223 -16.21 16.46 -1.06
CA VAL A 223 -15.66 17.41 -0.09
C VAL A 223 -14.48 18.17 -0.68
N ALA A 224 -13.59 17.51 -1.41
CA ALA A 224 -12.48 18.17 -2.07
C ALA A 224 -12.95 19.25 -3.07
N VAL A 225 -14.00 18.96 -3.85
CA VAL A 225 -14.52 19.87 -4.88
C VAL A 225 -15.45 20.95 -4.31
N PHE A 226 -16.27 20.62 -3.29
CA PHE A 226 -17.36 21.48 -2.84
C PHE A 226 -17.33 21.88 -1.36
N ASN A 227 -16.41 21.30 -0.58
CA ASN A 227 -16.39 21.38 0.89
C ASN A 227 -17.74 20.98 1.52
N ASP A 228 -18.40 19.97 0.95
CA ASP A 228 -19.68 19.43 1.44
C ASP A 228 -19.87 17.98 0.95
N SER A 229 -19.84 17.03 1.88
CA SER A 229 -20.02 15.60 1.60
C SER A 229 -21.41 15.23 1.07
N ASN A 230 -22.38 16.16 1.14
CA ASN A 230 -23.73 15.97 0.61
C ASN A 230 -23.87 16.44 -0.85
N LYS A 231 -22.81 17.00 -1.44
CA LYS A 231 -22.78 17.40 -2.86
C LYS A 231 -22.47 16.24 -3.78
N ILE A 232 -23.20 15.15 -3.57
CA ILE A 232 -23.05 13.90 -4.29
C ILE A 232 -24.43 13.31 -4.64
N GLU A 233 -24.56 12.82 -5.86
CA GLU A 233 -25.65 12.03 -6.39
C GLU A 233 -25.13 10.62 -6.63
N PHE A 234 -25.72 9.63 -5.97
CA PHE A 234 -25.40 8.23 -6.19
C PHE A 234 -26.22 7.70 -7.36
N VAL A 235 -25.53 7.21 -8.38
CA VAL A 235 -26.14 6.57 -9.55
C VAL A 235 -25.87 5.06 -9.45
N GLU A 236 -26.89 4.33 -9.01
CA GLU A 236 -26.84 2.87 -8.92
C GLU A 236 -26.76 2.27 -10.32
N ARG A 237 -25.92 1.25 -10.47
CA ARG A 237 -25.79 0.50 -11.71
C ARG A 237 -27.10 -0.24 -12.04
N GLU A 238 -27.76 0.12 -13.15
CA GLU A 238 -28.99 -0.55 -13.60
C GLU A 238 -28.75 -2.02 -14.03
N ASP A 239 -27.62 -2.33 -14.68
CA ASP A 239 -27.22 -3.70 -15.02
C ASP A 239 -25.69 -3.87 -15.10
N ARG A 240 -25.21 -5.13 -15.06
CA ARG A 240 -23.77 -5.48 -15.10
C ARG A 240 -23.04 -5.02 -16.37
N VAL A 241 -23.75 -4.51 -17.39
CA VAL A 241 -23.27 -4.27 -18.75
C VAL A 241 -23.18 -2.77 -19.06
N THR A 242 -23.38 -1.85 -18.13
CA THR A 242 -23.40 -0.41 -18.47
C THR A 242 -22.51 0.48 -17.63
N TRP A 243 -21.75 -0.10 -16.69
CA TRP A 243 -21.07 0.69 -15.66
C TRP A 243 -19.80 1.39 -16.15
N LEU A 244 -19.04 0.82 -17.10
CA LEU A 244 -17.90 1.51 -17.71
C LEU A 244 -18.38 2.51 -18.76
N THR A 245 -19.31 2.08 -19.62
CA THR A 245 -19.94 2.95 -20.62
C THR A 245 -20.63 4.16 -19.99
N ASN A 246 -21.20 4.04 -18.78
CA ASN A 246 -21.79 5.18 -18.07
C ASN A 246 -20.75 6.24 -17.71
N VAL A 247 -19.53 5.85 -17.37
CA VAL A 247 -18.42 6.77 -17.13
C VAL A 247 -17.98 7.39 -18.46
N ALA A 248 -17.64 6.56 -19.44
CA ALA A 248 -17.17 6.98 -20.77
C ALA A 248 -18.16 7.92 -21.49
N ASN A 249 -19.47 7.77 -21.24
CA ASN A 249 -20.51 8.60 -21.86
C ASN A 249 -20.98 9.77 -20.98
N GLY A 250 -20.32 10.04 -19.84
CA GLY A 250 -20.64 11.16 -18.95
C GLY A 250 -21.99 11.06 -18.24
N VAL A 251 -22.52 9.84 -18.04
CA VAL A 251 -23.70 9.60 -17.20
C VAL A 251 -23.35 9.85 -15.73
N VAL A 252 -22.16 9.38 -15.32
CA VAL A 252 -21.52 9.64 -14.02
C VAL A 252 -20.17 10.30 -14.25
N ASP A 253 -19.63 10.96 -13.23
CA ASP A 253 -18.34 11.66 -13.31
C ASP A 253 -17.16 10.76 -12.93
N VAL A 254 -17.43 9.83 -12.00
CA VAL A 254 -16.48 8.85 -11.48
C VAL A 254 -17.28 7.64 -11.01
N THR A 255 -16.70 6.43 -11.13
CA THR A 255 -17.28 5.20 -10.58
C THR A 255 -16.35 4.60 -9.54
N ALA A 256 -16.92 4.25 -8.39
CA ALA A 256 -16.34 3.36 -7.39
C ALA A 256 -17.34 2.21 -7.17
N ALA A 257 -17.07 1.06 -7.77
CA ALA A 257 -18.02 -0.07 -7.81
C ALA A 257 -17.31 -1.43 -7.92
N GLN A 258 -16.24 -1.62 -7.15
CA GLN A 258 -15.42 -2.84 -7.14
C GLN A 258 -14.86 -3.20 -8.53
N VAL A 259 -14.20 -2.23 -9.15
CA VAL A 259 -13.74 -2.38 -10.53
C VAL A 259 -12.30 -2.87 -10.56
N THR A 260 -12.08 -4.10 -11.02
CA THR A 260 -10.73 -4.56 -11.36
C THR A 260 -10.12 -3.74 -12.50
N GLN A 261 -8.97 -3.13 -12.25
CA GLN A 261 -8.10 -2.60 -13.29
C GLN A 261 -7.41 -3.74 -14.04
N ASN A 262 -7.64 -3.84 -15.35
CA ASN A 262 -6.98 -4.82 -16.23
C ASN A 262 -6.85 -4.28 -17.66
N LEU A 263 -5.96 -4.90 -18.46
CA LEU A 263 -5.61 -4.40 -19.79
C LEU A 263 -6.81 -4.32 -20.73
N VAL A 264 -7.69 -5.30 -20.67
CA VAL A 264 -8.85 -5.37 -21.57
C VAL A 264 -9.80 -4.20 -21.32
N ARG A 265 -10.07 -3.87 -20.04
CA ARG A 265 -10.93 -2.74 -19.67
C ARG A 265 -10.26 -1.41 -20.02
N ASP A 266 -8.99 -1.25 -19.67
CA ASP A 266 -8.20 -0.03 -19.91
C ASP A 266 -8.09 0.28 -21.40
N GLY A 267 -7.86 -0.73 -22.25
CA GLY A 267 -7.68 -0.53 -23.69
C GLY A 267 -8.97 -0.40 -24.51
N LYS A 268 -10.14 -0.82 -23.99
CA LYS A 268 -11.38 -0.87 -24.80
C LYS A 268 -12.52 0.00 -24.29
N ALA A 269 -12.59 0.29 -23.00
CA ALA A 269 -13.82 0.80 -22.40
C ALA A 269 -13.99 2.32 -22.53
N GLY A 270 -12.99 3.03 -23.06
CA GLY A 270 -13.01 4.50 -23.19
C GLY A 270 -12.96 5.19 -21.83
N VAL A 271 -12.14 4.66 -20.93
CA VAL A 271 -12.05 5.12 -19.54
C VAL A 271 -10.60 5.13 -19.10
N ASP A 272 -10.34 5.94 -18.08
CA ASP A 272 -9.09 5.98 -17.36
C ASP A 272 -9.27 5.40 -15.94
N PHE A 273 -8.24 4.70 -15.47
CA PHE A 273 -8.20 4.19 -14.11
C PHE A 273 -7.35 5.10 -13.21
N ILE A 274 -7.83 5.29 -11.98
CA ILE A 274 -7.03 5.83 -10.87
C ILE A 274 -6.06 4.75 -10.37
N SER A 275 -5.21 5.07 -9.40
CA SER A 275 -4.47 4.04 -8.66
C SER A 275 -5.45 3.09 -7.96
N PRO A 276 -5.15 1.79 -7.86
CA PRO A 276 -5.97 0.88 -7.06
C PRO A 276 -6.16 1.42 -5.64
N TYR A 277 -7.41 1.48 -5.18
CA TYR A 277 -7.76 1.87 -3.82
C TYR A 277 -7.88 0.65 -2.89
N LEU A 278 -8.01 -0.55 -3.46
CA LEU A 278 -8.06 -1.80 -2.71
C LEU A 278 -7.45 -2.93 -3.54
N TYR A 279 -6.44 -3.59 -3.00
CA TYR A 279 -5.84 -4.80 -3.55
C TYR A 279 -6.52 -6.02 -2.91
N THR A 280 -7.10 -6.88 -3.74
CA THR A 280 -7.71 -8.13 -3.30
C THR A 280 -7.47 -9.22 -4.35
N GLY A 281 -7.95 -10.42 -4.05
CA GLY A 281 -8.19 -11.46 -5.04
C GLY A 281 -9.52 -12.15 -4.81
N GLN A 282 -9.81 -13.12 -5.67
CA GLN A 282 -10.98 -13.98 -5.49
C GLN A 282 -10.66 -15.17 -4.60
N GLY A 283 -11.46 -15.28 -3.55
CA GLY A 283 -11.44 -16.40 -2.62
C GLY A 283 -12.78 -17.13 -2.60
N PHE A 284 -12.94 -17.98 -1.59
CA PHE A 284 -14.11 -18.83 -1.45
C PHE A 284 -14.71 -18.71 -0.06
N LEU A 285 -16.02 -18.47 0.01
CA LEU A 285 -16.80 -18.54 1.24
C LEU A 285 -17.42 -19.93 1.35
N VAL A 286 -17.19 -20.60 2.49
CA VAL A 286 -17.71 -21.94 2.78
C VAL A 286 -18.30 -22.03 4.18
N ARG A 287 -19.11 -23.08 4.41
CA ARG A 287 -19.61 -23.43 5.75
C ARG A 287 -18.51 -24.16 6.53
N LYS A 288 -18.28 -23.80 7.80
CA LYS A 288 -17.23 -24.41 8.63
C LYS A 288 -17.41 -25.93 8.80
N ASP A 289 -18.64 -26.42 8.74
CA ASP A 289 -18.97 -27.85 8.90
C ASP A 289 -18.94 -28.65 7.58
N SER A 290 -18.66 -28.01 6.45
CA SER A 290 -18.63 -28.65 5.12
C SER A 290 -17.48 -29.65 4.96
N GLY A 291 -16.40 -29.49 5.73
CA GLY A 291 -15.15 -30.24 5.54
C GLY A 291 -14.29 -29.71 4.38
N ILE A 292 -14.68 -28.60 3.76
CA ILE A 292 -13.90 -27.89 2.74
C ILE A 292 -12.96 -26.92 3.45
N LEU A 293 -11.66 -27.12 3.26
CA LEU A 293 -10.59 -26.36 3.94
C LEU A 293 -9.62 -25.68 2.96
N ASN A 294 -9.63 -26.09 1.70
CA ASN A 294 -8.79 -25.56 0.63
C ASN A 294 -9.29 -26.01 -0.75
N LEU A 295 -8.67 -25.51 -1.82
CA LEU A 295 -8.97 -25.88 -3.22
C LEU A 295 -8.98 -27.39 -3.47
N ALA A 296 -8.07 -28.14 -2.84
CA ALA A 296 -8.01 -29.59 -3.04
C ALA A 296 -9.27 -30.30 -2.49
N THR A 297 -9.80 -29.83 -1.36
CA THR A 297 -11.04 -30.33 -0.77
C THR A 297 -12.31 -29.74 -1.39
N LEU A 298 -12.22 -28.58 -2.05
CA LEU A 298 -13.32 -27.99 -2.81
C LEU A 298 -13.57 -28.73 -4.15
N ASN A 299 -12.59 -29.50 -4.62
CA ASN A 299 -12.68 -30.21 -5.88
C ASN A 299 -13.91 -31.14 -5.96
N GLY A 300 -14.75 -30.94 -6.99
CA GLY A 300 -15.97 -31.72 -7.22
C GLY A 300 -17.24 -31.18 -6.53
N HIS A 301 -17.14 -30.05 -5.82
CA HIS A 301 -18.26 -29.38 -5.16
C HIS A 301 -18.90 -28.28 -6.03
N GLU A 302 -20.16 -27.96 -5.75
CA GLU A 302 -20.91 -26.87 -6.37
C GLU A 302 -20.45 -25.49 -5.89
N VAL A 303 -20.01 -24.64 -6.82
CA VAL A 303 -19.51 -23.28 -6.55
C VAL A 303 -20.42 -22.26 -7.22
N GLY A 304 -21.07 -21.41 -6.41
CA GLY A 304 -21.93 -20.31 -6.87
C GLY A 304 -21.14 -19.12 -7.37
N LEU A 305 -21.51 -18.58 -8.54
CA LEU A 305 -20.89 -17.41 -9.15
C LEU A 305 -21.84 -16.65 -10.08
N PHE A 306 -21.46 -15.42 -10.43
CA PHE A 306 -22.13 -14.62 -11.45
C PHE A 306 -21.49 -14.84 -12.83
N SER A 307 -22.31 -15.00 -13.87
CA SER A 307 -21.81 -15.04 -15.26
C SER A 307 -21.29 -13.67 -15.71
N GLY A 308 -20.28 -13.67 -16.60
CA GLY A 308 -19.68 -12.45 -17.18
C GLY A 308 -18.64 -11.75 -16.29
N THR A 309 -18.34 -12.32 -15.13
CA THR A 309 -17.39 -11.75 -14.16
C THR A 309 -15.98 -12.32 -14.31
N THR A 310 -14.97 -11.64 -13.74
CA THR A 310 -13.61 -12.18 -13.64
C THR A 310 -13.61 -13.50 -12.86
N ALA A 311 -14.48 -13.67 -11.87
CA ALA A 311 -14.66 -14.92 -11.12
C ALA A 311 -14.98 -16.13 -11.99
N GLU A 312 -15.77 -15.96 -13.05
CA GLU A 312 -16.01 -17.05 -14.00
C GLU A 312 -14.74 -17.44 -14.75
N GLN A 313 -14.01 -16.45 -15.27
CA GLN A 313 -12.79 -16.71 -16.03
C GLN A 313 -11.67 -17.31 -15.15
N ASN A 314 -11.48 -16.76 -13.95
CA ASN A 314 -10.45 -17.18 -13.01
C ASN A 314 -10.73 -18.59 -12.48
N LEU A 315 -11.99 -18.91 -12.18
CA LEU A 315 -12.37 -20.27 -11.78
C LEU A 315 -12.11 -21.28 -12.91
N GLN A 316 -12.38 -20.92 -14.17
CA GLN A 316 -12.09 -21.79 -15.33
C GLN A 316 -10.59 -21.98 -15.57
N ASP A 317 -9.78 -20.95 -15.33
CA ASP A 317 -8.33 -21.03 -15.45
C ASP A 317 -7.73 -21.88 -14.32
N ALA A 318 -8.17 -21.66 -13.07
CA ALA A 318 -7.82 -22.49 -11.93
C ALA A 318 -8.18 -23.98 -12.15
N MET A 319 -9.31 -24.30 -12.80
CA MET A 319 -9.63 -25.70 -13.16
C MET A 319 -8.58 -26.34 -14.06
N LYS A 320 -8.04 -25.58 -15.02
CA LYS A 320 -7.02 -26.08 -15.95
C LYS A 320 -5.67 -26.21 -15.26
N GLU A 321 -5.30 -25.20 -14.48
CA GLU A 321 -4.03 -25.13 -13.75
C GLU A 321 -3.92 -26.25 -12.71
N TYR A 322 -4.91 -26.36 -11.82
CA TYR A 322 -4.89 -27.29 -10.69
C TYR A 322 -5.46 -28.68 -11.03
N GLY A 323 -5.99 -28.87 -12.25
CA GLY A 323 -6.70 -30.09 -12.63
C GLY A 323 -8.00 -30.30 -11.85
N GLY A 324 -8.61 -29.21 -11.37
CA GLY A 324 -9.83 -29.21 -10.58
C GLY A 324 -11.10 -29.46 -11.42
N THR A 325 -12.14 -29.95 -10.75
CA THR A 325 -13.48 -30.25 -11.30
C THR A 325 -14.56 -29.55 -10.50
N PHE A 326 -14.34 -28.30 -10.08
CA PHE A 326 -15.38 -27.49 -9.44
C PHE A 326 -16.63 -27.44 -10.34
N ILE A 327 -17.82 -27.45 -9.75
CA ILE A 327 -19.08 -27.48 -10.50
C ILE A 327 -19.68 -26.06 -10.47
N PRO A 328 -19.52 -25.24 -11.52
CA PRO A 328 -20.01 -23.87 -11.51
C PRO A 328 -21.55 -23.85 -11.53
N VAL A 329 -22.14 -23.06 -10.63
CA VAL A 329 -23.58 -22.81 -10.54
C VAL A 329 -23.84 -21.33 -10.69
N TYR A 330 -24.50 -20.97 -11.80
CA TYR A 330 -24.68 -19.58 -12.21
C TYR A 330 -25.92 -18.94 -11.60
N TYR A 331 -25.76 -17.71 -11.11
CA TYR A 331 -26.83 -16.89 -10.55
C TYR A 331 -26.94 -15.53 -11.24
N ASP A 332 -28.14 -14.97 -11.27
CA ASP A 332 -28.41 -13.65 -11.84
C ASP A 332 -28.28 -12.53 -10.79
N ASN A 333 -28.56 -12.81 -9.51
CA ASN A 333 -28.47 -11.82 -8.43
C ASN A 333 -27.98 -12.43 -7.11
N LEU A 334 -27.55 -11.57 -6.20
CA LEU A 334 -26.94 -11.95 -4.94
C LEU A 334 -27.92 -12.69 -4.01
N ASP A 335 -29.16 -12.24 -3.91
CA ASP A 335 -30.17 -12.86 -3.04
C ASP A 335 -30.43 -14.32 -3.41
N GLU A 336 -30.51 -14.63 -4.70
CA GLU A 336 -30.68 -16.02 -5.18
C GLU A 336 -29.46 -16.89 -4.86
N MET A 337 -28.25 -16.35 -5.02
CA MET A 337 -27.01 -17.06 -4.71
C MET A 337 -26.90 -17.35 -3.20
N LEU A 338 -27.18 -16.35 -2.35
CA LEU A 338 -27.19 -16.50 -0.90
C LEU A 338 -28.28 -17.48 -0.44
N ALA A 339 -29.45 -17.45 -1.06
CA ALA A 339 -30.52 -18.41 -0.77
C ALA A 339 -30.13 -19.85 -1.15
N GLY A 340 -29.44 -20.04 -2.28
CA GLY A 340 -28.91 -21.35 -2.69
C GLY A 340 -27.84 -21.87 -1.73
N TYR A 341 -26.93 -21.00 -1.32
CA TYR A 341 -25.89 -21.33 -0.33
C TYR A 341 -26.48 -21.69 1.04
N ALA A 342 -27.46 -20.92 1.53
CA ALA A 342 -28.14 -21.18 2.79
C ALA A 342 -28.97 -22.48 2.78
N GLN A 343 -29.48 -22.89 1.62
CA GLN A 343 -30.22 -24.14 1.44
C GLN A 343 -29.31 -25.36 1.25
N GLY A 344 -28.01 -25.15 1.00
CA GLY A 344 -27.07 -26.21 0.65
C GLY A 344 -27.20 -26.70 -0.80
N ASP A 345 -27.80 -25.89 -1.68
CA ASP A 345 -27.82 -26.15 -3.13
C ASP A 345 -26.45 -25.89 -3.78
N ILE A 346 -25.64 -25.04 -3.14
CA ILE A 346 -24.22 -24.82 -3.45
C ILE A 346 -23.39 -24.96 -2.17
N ASP A 347 -22.14 -25.37 -2.32
CA ASP A 347 -21.21 -25.64 -1.23
C ASP A 347 -20.26 -24.48 -0.95
N ALA A 348 -19.95 -23.68 -1.96
CA ALA A 348 -19.11 -22.49 -1.85
C ALA A 348 -19.66 -21.33 -2.69
N ILE A 349 -19.28 -20.10 -2.32
CA ILE A 349 -19.43 -18.91 -3.16
C ILE A 349 -18.04 -18.41 -3.51
N ILE A 350 -17.78 -18.12 -4.79
CA ILE A 350 -16.56 -17.41 -5.22
C ILE A 350 -16.86 -15.93 -5.46
N ASN A 351 -16.04 -15.07 -4.85
CA ASN A 351 -16.03 -13.63 -5.12
C ASN A 351 -14.77 -12.98 -4.55
N ASP A 352 -14.66 -11.67 -4.71
CA ASP A 352 -13.58 -10.87 -4.11
C ASP A 352 -13.71 -10.95 -2.58
N LEU A 353 -12.57 -11.17 -1.90
CA LEU A 353 -12.53 -11.41 -0.44
C LEU A 353 -13.28 -10.37 0.40
N PRO A 354 -13.15 -9.04 0.17
CA PRO A 354 -13.87 -8.06 0.97
C PRO A 354 -15.39 -8.12 0.81
N LEU A 355 -15.89 -8.52 -0.37
CA LEU A 355 -17.32 -8.77 -0.51
C LEU A 355 -17.72 -10.01 0.29
N LEU A 356 -16.94 -11.09 0.20
CA LEU A 356 -17.23 -12.31 0.95
C LEU A 356 -17.20 -12.08 2.47
N GLY A 357 -16.23 -11.30 2.96
CA GLY A 357 -16.15 -10.86 4.36
C GLY A 357 -17.38 -10.08 4.78
N GLY A 358 -17.77 -9.05 4.03
CA GLY A 358 -18.98 -8.27 4.31
C GLY A 358 -20.28 -9.09 4.21
N LEU A 359 -20.30 -10.20 3.46
CA LEU A 359 -21.46 -11.11 3.40
C LEU A 359 -21.61 -11.94 4.68
N ILE A 360 -20.52 -12.23 5.41
CA ILE A 360 -20.57 -13.07 6.61
C ILE A 360 -21.55 -12.49 7.65
N ASP A 361 -21.53 -11.17 7.84
CA ASP A 361 -22.41 -10.46 8.77
C ASP A 361 -23.88 -10.42 8.35
N THR A 362 -24.17 -10.72 7.08
CA THR A 362 -25.55 -10.77 6.57
C THR A 362 -26.25 -12.09 6.86
N PHE A 363 -25.50 -13.15 7.22
CA PHE A 363 -26.09 -14.44 7.58
C PHE A 363 -26.67 -14.42 8.98
N SER A 364 -27.63 -15.31 9.24
CA SER A 364 -28.24 -15.43 10.57
C SER A 364 -27.26 -15.91 11.66
N ASN A 365 -26.22 -16.65 11.27
CA ASN A 365 -25.18 -17.16 12.15
C ASN A 365 -23.80 -16.91 11.50
N PRO A 366 -23.21 -15.72 11.64
CA PRO A 366 -21.91 -15.38 11.03
C PRO A 366 -20.80 -16.40 11.37
N ASP A 367 -20.77 -16.90 12.61
CA ASP A 367 -19.78 -17.86 13.11
C ASP A 367 -19.75 -19.21 12.36
N GLU A 368 -20.77 -19.54 11.56
CA GLU A 368 -20.87 -20.79 10.80
C GLU A 368 -20.17 -20.73 9.44
N HIS A 369 -19.58 -19.58 9.09
CA HIS A 369 -18.96 -19.33 7.78
C HIS A 369 -17.48 -18.94 7.92
N LEU A 370 -16.65 -19.33 6.95
CA LEU A 370 -15.25 -18.90 6.86
C LEU A 370 -14.85 -18.66 5.40
N LEU A 371 -13.84 -17.81 5.22
CA LEU A 371 -13.12 -17.64 3.96
C LEU A 371 -11.99 -18.67 3.89
N LEU A 372 -11.79 -19.30 2.74
CA LEU A 372 -10.60 -20.12 2.51
C LEU A 372 -9.36 -19.23 2.32
N ASP A 373 -8.21 -19.73 2.75
CA ASP A 373 -6.90 -19.05 2.57
C ASP A 373 -6.48 -19.01 1.08
N ASP A 374 -7.04 -19.88 0.24
CA ASP A 374 -6.73 -19.92 -1.19
C ASP A 374 -7.29 -18.70 -1.93
N VAL A 375 -6.40 -17.94 -2.57
CA VAL A 375 -6.72 -16.83 -3.48
C VAL A 375 -6.27 -17.19 -4.89
N ILE A 376 -7.18 -17.09 -5.87
CA ILE A 376 -6.92 -17.58 -7.24
C ILE A 376 -6.76 -16.47 -8.28
N SER A 377 -6.77 -15.20 -7.87
CA SER A 377 -6.65 -14.08 -8.80
C SER A 377 -6.04 -12.83 -8.18
N LYS A 378 -5.54 -11.95 -9.05
CA LYS A 378 -5.19 -10.56 -8.77
C LYS A 378 -6.39 -9.68 -9.13
N GLU A 379 -6.92 -8.92 -8.17
CA GLU A 379 -8.06 -8.03 -8.38
C GLU A 379 -7.78 -6.62 -7.82
N PRO A 380 -6.95 -5.79 -8.50
CA PRO A 380 -6.70 -4.42 -8.07
C PRO A 380 -7.93 -3.56 -8.35
N LEU A 381 -8.71 -3.22 -7.32
CA LEU A 381 -9.92 -2.43 -7.42
C LEU A 381 -9.59 -0.94 -7.50
N SER A 382 -10.16 -0.25 -8.48
CA SER A 382 -9.84 1.13 -8.79
C SER A 382 -11.09 1.97 -9.04
N MET A 383 -10.97 3.27 -8.80
CA MET A 383 -11.93 4.24 -9.34
C MET A 383 -11.71 4.40 -10.84
N VAL A 384 -12.78 4.72 -11.55
CA VAL A 384 -12.80 4.87 -13.00
C VAL A 384 -13.33 6.24 -13.36
N VAL A 385 -12.62 6.95 -14.22
CA VAL A 385 -12.99 8.25 -14.79
C VAL A 385 -13.06 8.16 -16.31
N ASP A 386 -13.67 9.18 -16.91
CA ASP A 386 -13.73 9.34 -18.36
C ASP A 386 -12.32 9.55 -18.92
N GLU A 387 -12.03 9.00 -20.10
CA GLU A 387 -10.71 9.17 -20.72
C GLU A 387 -10.46 10.61 -21.17
N ASN A 388 -9.19 11.02 -21.27
CA ASN A 388 -8.78 12.35 -21.72
C ASN A 388 -9.37 13.50 -20.89
N GLN A 389 -9.55 13.28 -19.58
CA GLN A 389 -9.98 14.29 -18.61
C GLN A 389 -8.89 14.50 -17.55
N SER A 390 -7.67 14.92 -17.95
CA SER A 390 -6.49 14.93 -17.06
C SER A 390 -6.69 15.75 -15.78
N ASP A 391 -7.25 16.96 -15.86
CA ASP A 391 -7.54 17.80 -14.68
C ASP A 391 -8.48 17.10 -13.68
N TRP A 392 -9.49 16.38 -14.19
CA TRP A 392 -10.41 15.63 -13.34
C TRP A 392 -9.76 14.39 -12.75
N LYS A 393 -9.00 13.65 -13.56
CA LYS A 393 -8.23 12.48 -13.13
C LYS A 393 -7.27 12.87 -12.01
N ASP A 394 -6.51 13.95 -12.18
CA ASP A 394 -5.55 14.44 -11.20
C ASP A 394 -6.23 14.84 -9.88
N ALA A 395 -7.36 15.53 -9.93
CA ALA A 395 -8.12 15.87 -8.73
C ALA A 395 -8.56 14.61 -7.95
N VAL A 396 -9.09 13.59 -8.65
CA VAL A 396 -9.49 12.32 -8.01
C VAL A 396 -8.27 11.55 -7.48
N TYR A 397 -7.20 11.50 -8.27
CA TYR A 397 -5.95 10.81 -7.95
C TYR A 397 -5.33 11.38 -6.67
N TRP A 398 -5.19 12.70 -6.56
CA TRP A 398 -4.57 13.34 -5.41
C TRP A 398 -5.46 13.37 -4.15
N VAL A 399 -6.78 13.30 -4.29
CA VAL A 399 -7.67 13.02 -3.15
C VAL A 399 -7.38 11.63 -2.58
N GLN A 400 -7.24 10.60 -3.42
CA GLN A 400 -6.93 9.25 -2.96
C GLN A 400 -5.56 9.19 -2.27
N TYR A 401 -4.50 9.75 -2.87
CA TYR A 401 -3.18 9.79 -2.22
C TYR A 401 -3.19 10.63 -0.95
N GLY A 402 -3.99 11.70 -0.88
CA GLY A 402 -4.14 12.48 0.33
C GLY A 402 -4.72 11.68 1.50
N LEU A 403 -5.63 10.73 1.25
CA LEU A 403 -6.14 9.84 2.29
C LEU A 403 -5.04 8.91 2.85
N LEU A 404 -4.18 8.38 1.97
CA LEU A 404 -3.03 7.55 2.35
C LEU A 404 -1.96 8.37 3.09
N GLN A 405 -1.66 9.57 2.58
CA GLN A 405 -0.69 10.49 3.16
C GLN A 405 -1.10 10.94 4.57
N ALA A 406 -2.39 11.16 4.80
CA ALA A 406 -2.92 11.47 6.12
C ALA A 406 -2.68 10.32 7.10
N GLU A 407 -2.86 9.07 6.66
CA GLU A 407 -2.57 7.89 7.48
C GLU A 407 -1.06 7.78 7.79
N GLU A 408 -0.20 7.96 6.79
CA GLU A 408 1.26 7.96 6.98
C GLU A 408 1.72 9.01 8.01
N TYR A 409 1.08 10.18 8.01
CA TYR A 409 1.37 11.24 8.99
C TYR A 409 0.68 11.07 10.34
N GLY A 410 -0.15 10.03 10.52
CA GLY A 410 -0.96 9.83 11.72
C GLY A 410 -2.03 10.93 11.90
N ILE A 411 -2.43 11.61 10.83
CA ILE A 411 -3.51 12.60 10.82
C ILE A 411 -4.85 11.86 10.69
N THR A 412 -5.73 12.08 11.65
CA THR A 412 -7.04 11.43 11.74
C THR A 412 -8.17 12.46 11.76
N GLN A 413 -9.41 11.99 11.63
CA GLN A 413 -10.58 12.85 11.83
C GLN A 413 -10.57 13.51 13.21
N ASP A 414 -10.07 12.82 14.24
CA ASP A 414 -10.08 13.27 15.63
C ASP A 414 -9.01 14.32 15.96
N ASN A 415 -7.83 14.27 15.31
CA ASN A 415 -6.70 15.12 15.67
C ASN A 415 -6.46 16.31 14.70
N ILE A 416 -7.04 16.30 13.50
CA ILE A 416 -6.71 17.29 12.47
C ILE A 416 -7.02 18.75 12.86
N ASP A 417 -8.08 18.97 13.66
CA ASP A 417 -8.39 20.31 14.18
C ASP A 417 -7.30 20.83 15.13
N GLN A 418 -6.72 19.94 15.95
CA GLN A 418 -5.64 20.29 16.86
C GLN A 418 -4.35 20.58 16.09
N ILE A 419 -3.98 19.70 15.14
CA ILE A 419 -2.81 19.88 14.28
C ILE A 419 -2.91 21.21 13.51
N LEU A 420 -4.08 21.52 12.95
CA LEU A 420 -4.30 22.81 12.27
C LEU A 420 -4.16 24.00 13.22
N ALA A 421 -4.65 23.89 14.45
CA ALA A 421 -4.54 24.95 15.45
C ALA A 421 -3.09 25.21 15.84
N ASP A 422 -2.30 24.15 16.06
CA ASP A 422 -0.88 24.25 16.38
C ASP A 422 -0.11 24.96 15.25
N ASN A 423 -0.34 24.54 13.99
CA ASN A 423 0.34 25.10 12.82
C ASN A 423 -0.10 26.52 12.38
N THR A 424 -1.11 27.09 13.05
CA THR A 424 -1.66 28.42 12.70
C THR A 424 -1.71 29.39 13.87
N ASP A 425 -1.16 29.01 15.02
CA ASP A 425 -1.11 29.85 16.20
C ASP A 425 0.08 30.86 16.13
N SER A 426 0.62 31.26 17.28
CA SER A 426 1.74 32.23 17.35
C SER A 426 3.02 31.63 17.92
N ASN A 427 3.03 30.34 18.20
CA ASN A 427 4.09 29.55 18.79
C ASN A 427 4.74 28.69 17.69
N PRO A 428 5.83 29.13 17.04
CA PRO A 428 6.44 28.30 15.99
C PRO A 428 7.05 26.99 16.52
N ASP A 429 7.19 26.83 17.83
CA ASP A 429 7.85 25.67 18.45
C ASP A 429 6.95 24.41 18.45
N ASN A 430 5.65 24.51 18.17
CA ASN A 430 4.73 23.36 17.98
C ASN A 430 4.27 23.19 16.52
N ASP A 431 4.86 23.92 15.58
CA ASP A 431 4.58 23.73 14.15
C ASP A 431 5.03 22.33 13.71
N SER A 432 4.21 21.69 12.88
CA SER A 432 4.58 20.44 12.21
C SER A 432 5.66 20.69 11.15
N ASP A 433 6.24 19.60 10.65
CA ASP A 433 7.20 19.66 9.56
C ASP A 433 6.59 20.27 8.28
N ILE A 434 7.48 20.65 7.36
CA ILE A 434 7.10 21.31 6.12
C ILE A 434 6.11 20.48 5.29
N SER A 435 6.28 19.16 5.20
CA SER A 435 5.45 18.26 4.40
C SER A 435 4.04 18.19 4.98
N THR A 436 3.91 18.13 6.30
CA THR A 436 2.62 18.23 6.99
C THR A 436 1.96 19.58 6.73
N ARG A 437 2.69 20.69 6.80
CA ARG A 437 2.13 22.04 6.58
C ARG A 437 1.68 22.28 5.13
N ILE A 438 2.35 21.66 4.17
CA ILE A 438 1.93 21.59 2.76
C ILE A 438 0.62 20.81 2.64
N PHE A 439 0.56 19.62 3.24
CA PHE A 439 -0.64 18.78 3.23
C PHE A 439 -1.87 19.51 3.81
N LEU A 440 -1.67 20.32 4.85
CA LEU A 440 -2.72 21.13 5.46
C LEU A 440 -3.15 22.35 4.61
N GLY A 441 -2.46 22.63 3.51
CA GLY A 441 -2.73 23.81 2.68
C GLY A 441 -2.28 25.13 3.31
N ILE A 442 -1.44 25.09 4.35
CA ILE A 442 -0.88 26.27 5.02
C ILE A 442 0.29 26.81 4.22
N GLU A 443 1.09 25.92 3.62
CA GLU A 443 2.19 26.25 2.72
C GLU A 443 1.99 25.72 1.31
N GLY A 444 2.62 26.37 0.34
CA GLY A 444 2.49 26.02 -1.07
C GLY A 444 1.12 26.32 -1.65
N ASN A 445 0.84 25.72 -2.80
CA ASN A 445 -0.38 25.94 -3.58
C ASN A 445 -0.86 24.65 -4.28
N ALA A 446 -0.65 23.50 -3.66
CA ALA A 446 -0.96 22.19 -4.24
C ALA A 446 -2.43 22.08 -4.69
N GLY A 447 -3.37 22.57 -3.86
CA GLY A 447 -4.79 22.56 -4.23
C GLY A 447 -5.08 23.42 -5.46
N GLU A 448 -4.48 24.61 -5.57
CA GLU A 448 -4.67 25.49 -6.73
C GLU A 448 -4.19 24.86 -8.04
N LEU A 449 -3.13 24.06 -7.99
CA LEU A 449 -2.61 23.32 -9.16
C LEU A 449 -3.59 22.24 -9.65
N LEU A 450 -4.42 21.70 -8.74
CA LEU A 450 -5.49 20.74 -9.03
C LEU A 450 -6.84 21.44 -9.34
N GLY A 451 -6.86 22.77 -9.35
CA GLY A 451 -8.09 23.55 -9.43
C GLY A 451 -8.99 23.41 -8.19
N LEU A 452 -8.46 22.96 -7.04
CA LEU A 452 -9.17 22.83 -5.77
C LEU A 452 -8.83 23.99 -4.81
N GLU A 453 -9.53 24.09 -3.69
CA GLU A 453 -9.10 24.95 -2.59
C GLU A 453 -7.83 24.38 -1.94
N ASN A 454 -6.94 25.24 -1.43
CA ASN A 454 -5.64 24.76 -0.94
C ASN A 454 -5.75 23.89 0.32
N ASP A 455 -6.79 24.10 1.13
CA ASP A 455 -7.08 23.35 2.36
C ASP A 455 -8.01 22.14 2.12
N TYR A 456 -8.18 21.70 0.86
CA TYR A 456 -9.15 20.65 0.53
C TYR A 456 -8.94 19.37 1.36
N MET A 457 -7.70 18.95 1.60
CA MET A 457 -7.42 17.77 2.41
C MET A 457 -7.83 17.92 3.86
N VAL A 458 -7.71 19.11 4.45
CA VAL A 458 -8.21 19.36 5.81
C VAL A 458 -9.71 19.09 5.87
N ASN A 459 -10.46 19.58 4.88
CA ASN A 459 -11.89 19.36 4.81
C ASN A 459 -12.23 17.88 4.55
N VAL A 460 -11.48 17.20 3.68
CA VAL A 460 -11.65 15.78 3.38
C VAL A 460 -11.47 14.92 4.64
N ILE A 461 -10.34 15.05 5.34
CA ILE A 461 -10.05 14.24 6.54
C ILE A 461 -11.07 14.53 7.64
N LYS A 462 -11.49 15.78 7.82
CA LYS A 462 -12.58 16.12 8.75
C LYS A 462 -13.90 15.42 8.41
N ALA A 463 -14.18 15.19 7.14
CA ALA A 463 -15.45 14.63 6.70
C ALA A 463 -15.46 13.09 6.70
N VAL A 464 -14.36 12.45 6.31
CA VAL A 464 -14.32 10.99 6.09
C VAL A 464 -13.20 10.24 6.82
N GLY A 465 -12.25 10.95 7.43
CA GLY A 465 -11.03 10.37 8.00
C GLY A 465 -9.95 10.09 6.95
N ASN A 466 -8.83 9.53 7.40
CA ASN A 466 -7.77 9.00 6.54
C ASN A 466 -8.16 7.63 5.93
N TYR A 467 -7.27 7.05 5.12
CA TYR A 467 -7.54 5.77 4.46
C TYR A 467 -7.83 4.64 5.45
N GLY A 468 -6.98 4.45 6.46
CA GLY A 468 -7.20 3.47 7.53
C GLY A 468 -8.52 3.65 8.26
N GLU A 469 -8.91 4.87 8.62
CA GLU A 469 -10.22 5.16 9.24
C GLU A 469 -11.41 4.81 8.33
N ILE A 470 -11.25 4.93 7.01
CA ILE A 470 -12.26 4.50 6.04
C ILE A 470 -12.28 2.96 5.95
N TYR A 471 -11.12 2.31 5.93
CA TYR A 471 -10.99 0.85 5.85
C TYR A 471 -11.65 0.17 7.05
N GLU A 472 -11.21 0.50 8.27
CA GLU A 472 -11.68 -0.13 9.52
C GLU A 472 -13.16 0.14 9.81
N ARG A 473 -13.74 1.17 9.21
CA ARG A 473 -15.18 1.48 9.35
C ARG A 473 -16.06 0.50 8.57
N HIS A 474 -15.53 -0.10 7.51
CA HIS A 474 -16.32 -0.85 6.53
C HIS A 474 -15.92 -2.32 6.39
N PHE A 475 -14.72 -2.69 6.84
CA PHE A 475 -14.24 -4.06 6.82
C PHE A 475 -13.86 -4.51 8.24
N ASP A 476 -14.22 -5.75 8.56
CA ASP A 476 -13.80 -6.39 9.81
C ASP A 476 -12.39 -6.96 9.61
N SER A 477 -11.39 -6.29 10.18
CA SER A 477 -9.99 -6.67 10.08
C SER A 477 -9.64 -8.01 10.78
N ASP A 478 -10.53 -8.54 11.63
CA ASP A 478 -10.38 -9.90 12.16
C ASP A 478 -10.74 -10.97 11.11
N ILE A 479 -11.59 -10.63 10.14
CA ILE A 479 -12.03 -11.51 9.05
C ILE A 479 -11.21 -11.27 7.78
N LEU A 480 -10.91 -10.01 7.49
CA LEU A 480 -10.13 -9.57 6.34
C LEU A 480 -9.03 -8.62 6.82
N PRO A 481 -7.86 -9.15 7.19
CA PRO A 481 -6.70 -8.32 7.47
C PRO A 481 -6.38 -7.40 6.30
N ARG A 482 -5.78 -6.23 6.59
CA ARG A 482 -5.46 -5.27 5.54
C ARG A 482 -4.51 -5.84 4.49
N ASP A 483 -3.54 -6.66 4.91
CA ASP A 483 -2.56 -7.33 4.05
C ASP A 483 -1.96 -6.37 3.02
N PHE A 484 -2.14 -6.62 1.71
CA PHE A 484 -1.67 -5.76 0.63
C PHE A 484 -2.24 -4.33 0.66
N ASN A 485 -3.24 -4.04 1.50
CA ASN A 485 -3.80 -2.71 1.71
C ASN A 485 -3.16 -1.94 2.87
N GLN A 486 -2.11 -2.48 3.50
CA GLN A 486 -1.25 -1.68 4.36
C GLN A 486 -0.51 -0.59 3.56
N LEU A 487 0.01 0.42 4.26
CA LEU A 487 0.90 1.40 3.65
C LEU A 487 2.20 0.71 3.20
N SER A 488 2.86 1.27 2.19
CA SER A 488 4.13 0.73 1.70
C SER A 488 5.27 0.79 2.71
N GLY A 489 5.15 1.64 3.74
CA GLY A 489 6.04 1.63 4.90
C GLY A 489 5.87 0.39 5.78
N ASP A 490 4.71 -0.26 5.71
CA ASP A 490 4.31 -1.44 6.48
C ASP A 490 4.16 -2.67 5.55
N PHE A 491 5.01 -2.76 4.52
CA PHE A 491 5.05 -3.85 3.52
C PHE A 491 3.75 -4.07 2.71
N GLY A 492 2.84 -3.10 2.68
CA GLY A 492 1.66 -3.12 1.81
C GLY A 492 1.89 -2.45 0.44
N LEU A 493 0.84 -2.45 -0.39
CA LEU A 493 0.87 -1.88 -1.74
C LEU A 493 0.23 -0.48 -1.82
N GLN A 494 -0.23 0.08 -0.70
CA GLN A 494 -0.73 1.45 -0.67
C GLN A 494 0.42 2.44 -0.51
N ILE A 495 0.81 3.08 -1.62
CA ILE A 495 1.96 4.00 -1.63
C ILE A 495 1.46 5.43 -1.40
N PRO A 496 1.79 6.10 -0.28
CA PRO A 496 1.46 7.51 -0.07
C PRO A 496 2.40 8.40 -0.88
N TYR A 497 1.97 8.85 -2.06
CA TYR A 497 2.77 9.80 -2.82
C TYR A 497 2.75 11.19 -2.19
N PRO A 498 3.93 11.82 -2.00
CA PRO A 498 4.02 13.13 -1.37
C PRO A 498 3.30 14.18 -2.22
N GLN A 499 2.42 14.97 -1.59
CA GLN A 499 1.80 16.13 -2.24
C GLN A 499 2.86 17.22 -2.42
N GLY A 500 3.54 17.19 -3.57
CA GLY A 500 4.70 18.03 -3.84
C GLY A 500 4.37 19.52 -3.98
N ILE A 501 5.37 20.37 -3.70
CA ILE A 501 5.33 21.80 -4.06
C ILE A 501 6.66 22.26 -4.65
N THR A 502 6.60 23.38 -5.37
CA THR A 502 7.75 24.27 -5.56
C THR A 502 7.82 25.23 -4.37
N VAL A 503 8.56 24.89 -3.31
CA VAL A 503 9.00 25.91 -2.36
C VAL A 503 10.01 26.79 -3.10
N ASN A 504 9.74 28.10 -3.23
CA ASN A 504 10.85 29.02 -3.47
C ASN A 504 11.81 28.83 -2.29
N PRO A 505 13.10 28.48 -2.52
CA PRO A 505 14.05 28.37 -1.43
C PRO A 505 14.29 29.77 -0.88
N THR A 506 13.43 30.21 0.03
CA THR A 506 13.81 31.28 0.93
C THR A 506 14.84 30.66 1.86
N ASN A 507 16.05 31.24 1.87
CA ASN A 507 17.18 30.83 2.71
C ASN A 507 16.90 30.98 4.23
N ASP A 508 15.64 31.07 4.65
CA ASP A 508 15.18 31.18 6.02
C ASP A 508 14.20 30.03 6.28
N VAL A 509 14.70 28.80 6.22
CA VAL A 509 14.07 27.71 6.98
C VAL A 509 14.54 27.93 8.41
N SER A 510 13.61 28.24 9.33
CA SER A 510 13.89 28.18 10.76
C SER A 510 14.01 26.72 11.16
N ILE A 511 15.13 26.11 10.82
CA ILE A 511 15.57 24.86 11.44
C ILE A 511 15.78 25.14 12.93
N ASN A 512 15.30 24.24 13.80
CA ASN A 512 15.71 24.23 15.19
C ASN A 512 17.24 24.41 15.23
N ASN A 513 17.70 25.42 15.98
CA ASN A 513 19.07 25.93 15.88
C ASN A 513 20.14 24.97 16.45
N GLU A 514 19.75 23.80 16.95
CA GLU A 514 20.68 22.76 17.34
C GLU A 514 20.95 21.85 16.13
N PRO A 515 22.20 21.80 15.64
CA PRO A 515 22.55 20.96 14.49
C PRO A 515 22.36 19.49 14.87
N PRO A 516 21.95 18.62 13.92
CA PRO A 516 21.92 17.19 14.18
C PRO A 516 23.27 16.66 14.64
N VAL A 517 23.24 15.64 15.48
CA VAL A 517 24.40 14.95 16.01
C VAL A 517 24.79 13.85 15.05
N PHE A 518 26.03 13.86 14.57
CA PHE A 518 26.54 12.88 13.62
C PHE A 518 27.71 12.10 14.21
N GLY A 519 27.61 10.77 14.17
CA GLY A 519 28.74 9.87 14.26
C GLY A 519 29.47 9.76 12.93
N SER A 520 30.19 8.66 12.71
CA SER A 520 31.09 8.51 11.57
C SER A 520 30.97 7.13 10.91
N LEU A 521 32.07 6.63 10.34
CA LEU A 521 32.15 5.26 9.80
C LEU A 521 32.90 4.33 10.76
N GLY A 522 33.04 4.75 12.01
CA GLY A 522 33.74 4.05 13.07
C GLY A 522 32.78 3.65 14.18
N ASN A 523 33.32 3.07 15.24
CA ASN A 523 32.52 2.81 16.42
C ASN A 523 32.61 4.01 17.36
N GLU A 524 31.50 4.68 17.57
CA GLU A 524 31.37 5.91 18.33
C GLU A 524 30.60 5.71 19.65
N THR A 525 30.71 6.72 20.52
CA THR A 525 29.83 6.89 21.66
C THR A 525 29.28 8.31 21.58
N LEU A 526 27.97 8.41 21.42
CA LEU A 526 27.20 9.65 21.39
C LEU A 526 26.38 9.71 22.68
N ASP A 527 26.67 10.67 23.55
CA ASP A 527 26.11 10.75 24.91
C ASP A 527 25.53 12.14 25.19
N ALA A 528 24.21 12.19 25.39
CA ALA A 528 23.47 13.41 25.66
C ALA A 528 23.99 14.13 26.92
N GLY A 529 24.21 15.43 26.82
CA GLY A 529 24.78 16.25 27.89
C GLY A 529 26.29 16.09 28.06
N ILE A 530 26.94 15.21 27.31
CA ILE A 530 28.41 15.10 27.20
C ILE A 530 28.88 15.67 25.86
N ASP A 531 28.24 15.26 24.77
CA ASP A 531 28.64 15.68 23.43
C ASP A 531 28.10 17.07 23.04
N PRO A 532 28.91 17.91 22.36
CA PRO A 532 28.48 19.26 22.02
C PRO A 532 27.29 19.27 21.04
N GLY A 533 26.20 19.93 21.42
CA GLY A 533 24.99 20.02 20.59
C GLY A 533 24.10 18.77 20.68
N PHE A 534 24.36 17.89 21.65
CA PHE A 534 23.50 16.77 21.99
C PHE A 534 23.08 16.92 23.45
N ASP A 535 21.83 17.31 23.72
CA ASP A 535 21.35 17.53 25.10
C ASP A 535 20.27 16.54 25.55
N GLY A 536 19.83 15.68 24.64
CA GLY A 536 18.83 14.63 24.84
C GLY A 536 17.39 15.15 24.73
N THR A 537 17.17 16.33 24.15
CA THR A 537 15.85 16.94 23.99
C THR A 537 15.61 17.37 22.56
N ASP A 538 14.63 16.75 21.90
CA ASP A 538 14.26 17.03 20.50
C ASP A 538 15.46 16.97 19.51
N ASP A 539 16.48 16.18 19.83
CA ASP A 539 17.68 16.02 19.01
C ASP A 539 17.47 15.04 17.86
N ILE A 540 18.15 15.27 16.74
CA ILE A 540 18.27 14.29 15.65
C ILE A 540 19.69 13.73 15.69
N VAL A 541 19.82 12.41 15.85
CA VAL A 541 21.08 11.71 16.07
C VAL A 541 21.29 10.63 15.02
N PHE A 542 22.44 10.64 14.36
CA PHE A 542 22.84 9.66 13.36
C PHE A 542 24.12 8.96 13.84
N GLY A 543 24.08 7.66 14.11
CA GLY A 543 25.24 6.82 14.46
C GLY A 543 26.20 6.69 13.29
N GLY A 544 25.71 6.16 12.17
CA GLY A 544 26.45 6.06 10.91
C GLY A 544 26.82 4.62 10.60
N SER A 545 28.08 4.35 10.28
CA SER A 545 28.54 2.96 10.12
C SER A 545 29.45 2.58 11.26
N GLY A 546 29.30 1.37 11.80
CA GLY A 546 30.06 0.89 12.93
C GLY A 546 29.15 0.33 14.01
N ASN A 547 29.72 -0.10 15.12
CA ASN A 547 28.92 -0.51 16.27
C ASN A 547 28.95 0.61 17.30
N ASP A 548 27.91 1.42 17.30
CA ASP A 548 27.79 2.65 18.05
C ASP A 548 27.09 2.47 19.39
N LEU A 549 27.40 3.38 20.32
CA LEU A 549 26.68 3.52 21.57
C LEU A 549 26.03 4.90 21.61
N ILE A 550 24.70 4.95 21.58
CA ILE A 550 23.93 6.20 21.60
C ILE A 550 23.13 6.25 22.90
N ASP A 551 23.26 7.33 23.68
CA ASP A 551 22.57 7.54 24.95
C ASP A 551 21.86 8.90 24.95
N THR A 552 20.52 8.90 25.00
CA THR A 552 19.69 10.12 25.01
C THR A 552 19.18 10.50 26.41
N VAL A 553 19.51 9.72 27.46
CA VAL A 553 18.81 9.73 28.75
C VAL A 553 18.97 11.04 29.54
N ALA A 554 19.97 11.87 29.21
CA ALA A 554 20.24 13.10 29.94
C ALA A 554 19.19 14.21 29.73
N GLY A 555 18.39 14.15 28.66
CA GLY A 555 17.42 15.18 28.31
C GLY A 555 15.96 14.84 28.64
N THR A 556 15.02 15.55 28.00
CA THR A 556 13.57 15.35 28.26
C THR A 556 12.85 14.49 27.23
N GLY A 557 13.56 13.95 26.23
CA GLY A 557 12.96 13.10 25.20
C GLY A 557 12.65 13.84 23.90
N GLY A 558 11.86 13.21 23.03
CA GLY A 558 11.50 13.76 21.71
C GLY A 558 12.58 13.54 20.64
N ASN A 559 13.60 12.75 20.94
CA ASN A 559 14.74 12.55 20.06
C ASN A 559 14.39 11.63 18.89
N ARG A 560 15.04 11.83 17.74
CA ARG A 560 15.03 10.93 16.59
C ARG A 560 16.42 10.34 16.41
N VAL A 561 16.57 9.05 16.68
CA VAL A 561 17.85 8.36 16.71
C VAL A 561 17.93 7.32 15.59
N TYR A 562 19.03 7.32 14.85
CA TYR A 562 19.29 6.40 13.75
C TYR A 562 20.63 5.73 13.99
N GLY A 563 20.65 4.44 14.35
CA GLY A 563 21.86 3.62 14.46
C GLY A 563 22.57 3.51 13.11
N GLN A 564 21.78 3.16 12.08
CA GLN A 564 22.17 2.90 10.70
C GLN A 564 22.83 1.53 10.51
N SER A 565 24.16 1.41 10.39
CA SER A 565 24.77 0.14 9.96
C SER A 565 25.80 -0.37 10.94
N GLY A 566 25.63 -1.61 11.39
CA GLY A 566 26.44 -2.28 12.40
C GLY A 566 25.60 -2.66 13.61
N ASN A 567 26.24 -3.24 14.64
CA ASN A 567 25.52 -3.75 15.81
C ASN A 567 25.53 -2.69 16.92
N ASP A 568 24.54 -1.83 16.90
CA ASP A 568 24.44 -0.64 17.71
C ASP A 568 23.85 -0.91 19.10
N THR A 569 23.99 0.08 19.97
CA THR A 569 23.42 0.07 21.30
C THR A 569 22.80 1.43 21.60
N LEU A 570 21.49 1.46 21.64
CA LEU A 570 20.70 2.66 21.82
C LEU A 570 20.07 2.63 23.22
N THR A 571 20.44 3.59 24.07
CA THR A 571 19.82 3.80 25.38
C THR A 571 18.95 5.03 25.30
N LEU A 572 17.65 4.83 25.38
CA LEU A 572 16.66 5.87 25.12
C LEU A 572 16.05 6.39 26.42
N GLY A 573 15.82 7.69 26.48
CA GLY A 573 14.99 8.35 27.48
C GLY A 573 13.51 8.03 27.26
N GLY A 574 12.61 8.95 27.61
CA GLY A 574 11.18 8.81 27.28
C GLY A 574 10.83 9.56 25.99
N ASN A 575 9.76 9.16 25.31
CA ASN A 575 9.20 9.82 24.13
C ASN A 575 10.20 9.97 22.96
N ASP A 576 11.12 9.02 22.81
CA ASP A 576 12.09 8.97 21.70
C ASP A 576 11.61 8.07 20.57
N ARG A 577 12.07 8.37 19.35
CA ARG A 577 11.92 7.49 18.19
C ARG A 577 13.30 6.99 17.77
N ALA A 578 13.47 5.68 17.62
CA ALA A 578 14.76 5.12 17.25
C ALA A 578 14.68 4.03 16.19
N PHE A 579 15.67 4.01 15.29
CA PHE A 579 15.83 3.02 14.23
C PHE A 579 17.21 2.39 14.38
N GLY A 580 17.28 1.06 14.48
CA GLY A 580 18.53 0.31 14.57
C GLY A 580 19.24 0.32 13.23
N GLY A 581 18.57 -0.25 12.22
CA GLY A 581 19.01 -0.23 10.84
C GLY A 581 19.47 -1.61 10.40
N THR A 582 20.73 -1.79 10.02
CA THR A 582 21.27 -3.11 9.64
C THR A 582 22.27 -3.60 10.67
N GLY A 583 22.13 -4.83 11.16
CA GLY A 583 22.98 -5.41 12.21
C GLY A 583 22.16 -5.89 13.39
N ASP A 584 22.81 -6.55 14.35
CA ASP A 584 22.12 -7.03 15.56
C ASP A 584 22.14 -5.93 16.65
N ASP A 585 21.06 -5.17 16.73
CA ASP A 585 20.95 -3.97 17.55
C ASP A 585 20.38 -4.22 18.93
N ARG A 586 20.66 -3.29 19.85
CA ARG A 586 20.26 -3.39 21.25
C ARG A 586 19.64 -2.10 21.74
N PHE A 587 18.36 -2.15 22.11
CA PHE A 587 17.58 -1.03 22.60
C PHE A 587 17.34 -1.14 24.09
N PHE A 588 17.82 -0.17 24.86
CA PHE A 588 17.55 -0.02 26.29
C PHE A 588 16.53 1.10 26.49
N LEU A 589 15.27 0.71 26.67
CA LEU A 589 14.16 1.65 26.78
C LEU A 589 13.95 2.03 28.25
N LEU A 590 14.06 3.32 28.55
CA LEU A 590 13.74 3.90 29.85
C LEU A 590 12.55 4.86 29.70
N GLY A 591 12.02 5.40 30.80
CA GLY A 591 10.90 6.35 30.72
C GLY A 591 9.61 5.71 30.19
N GLY A 592 9.04 6.22 29.09
CA GLY A 592 7.79 5.73 28.49
C GLY A 592 7.57 6.32 27.09
N ASP A 593 6.62 5.80 26.32
CA ASP A 593 6.22 6.33 25.00
C ASP A 593 7.33 6.34 23.92
N ASN A 594 8.34 5.48 24.05
CA ASN A 594 9.33 5.29 22.98
C ASN A 594 8.78 4.47 21.83
N ILE A 595 9.14 4.80 20.61
CA ILE A 595 8.81 4.04 19.40
C ILE A 595 10.11 3.57 18.75
N VAL A 596 10.29 2.26 18.61
CA VAL A 596 11.54 1.69 18.09
C VAL A 596 11.30 0.71 16.96
N THR A 597 12.21 0.76 15.99
CA THR A 597 12.29 -0.13 14.83
C THR A 597 13.66 -0.79 14.86
N GLY A 598 13.71 -2.12 14.91
CA GLY A 598 14.96 -2.88 14.89
C GLY A 598 15.67 -2.75 13.55
N GLY A 599 14.96 -3.05 12.47
CA GLY A 599 15.50 -3.15 11.14
C GLY A 599 15.92 -4.58 10.80
N ALA A 600 17.02 -4.73 10.06
CA ALA A 600 17.51 -6.01 9.61
C ALA A 600 18.57 -6.57 10.56
N GLY A 601 18.30 -7.70 11.19
CA GLY A 601 19.23 -8.37 12.09
C GLY A 601 18.50 -9.10 13.20
N ALA A 602 19.23 -9.67 14.16
CA ALA A 602 18.63 -10.26 15.36
C ALA A 602 18.65 -9.25 16.51
N ASP A 603 17.56 -8.49 16.64
CA ASP A 603 17.49 -7.32 17.49
C ASP A 603 17.00 -7.64 18.90
N GLN A 604 17.38 -6.78 19.85
CA GLN A 604 17.07 -6.97 21.26
C GLN A 604 16.47 -5.73 21.90
N PHE A 605 15.27 -5.87 22.43
CA PHE A 605 14.51 -4.78 23.05
C PHE A 605 14.36 -5.00 24.55
N TRP A 606 15.05 -4.19 25.36
CA TRP A 606 14.81 -4.11 26.81
C TRP A 606 13.60 -3.21 27.07
N ILE A 607 12.41 -3.78 26.95
CA ILE A 607 11.11 -3.11 27.17
C ILE A 607 10.84 -2.76 28.64
N ALA A 608 11.68 -3.23 29.55
CA ALA A 608 11.75 -2.76 30.92
C ALA A 608 13.15 -3.01 31.49
N ASN A 609 13.76 -1.98 32.05
CA ASN A 609 15.11 -2.05 32.59
C ASN A 609 15.23 -1.28 33.91
N ALA A 610 15.19 -2.02 35.03
CA ALA A 610 15.21 -1.53 36.42
C ALA A 610 14.02 -0.65 36.83
N GLU A 611 13.20 -0.19 35.90
CA GLU A 611 11.99 0.57 36.11
C GLU A 611 10.84 0.07 35.24
N ILE A 612 9.61 0.36 35.69
CA ILE A 612 8.38 0.13 34.93
C ILE A 612 8.14 1.40 34.12
N PRO A 613 7.84 1.30 32.81
CA PRO A 613 7.68 2.48 32.01
C PRO A 613 6.42 3.28 32.37
N GLU A 614 6.46 4.60 32.18
CA GLU A 614 5.34 5.51 32.50
C GLU A 614 4.12 5.27 31.58
N SER A 615 4.42 4.90 30.34
CA SER A 615 3.50 4.48 29.27
C SER A 615 4.19 3.37 28.48
N PRO A 616 3.46 2.41 27.87
CA PRO A 616 4.08 1.32 27.13
C PRO A 616 4.93 1.84 25.97
N HIS A 617 6.08 1.20 25.73
CA HIS A 617 6.85 1.42 24.51
C HIS A 617 6.21 0.73 23.31
N THR A 618 6.56 1.15 22.10
CA THR A 618 6.10 0.55 20.84
C THR A 618 7.29 -0.02 20.08
N VAL A 619 7.23 -1.30 19.72
CA VAL A 619 8.17 -1.94 18.78
C VAL A 619 7.44 -2.15 17.46
N THR A 620 7.98 -1.63 16.36
CA THR A 620 7.22 -1.53 15.10
C THR A 620 7.35 -2.73 14.18
N ASP A 621 8.43 -3.50 14.29
CA ASP A 621 8.85 -4.50 13.29
C ASP A 621 9.40 -5.79 13.92
N PHE A 622 8.93 -6.15 15.12
CA PHE A 622 9.46 -7.31 15.86
C PHE A 622 9.37 -8.62 15.05
N ASP A 623 10.52 -9.21 14.71
CA ASP A 623 10.61 -10.48 14.00
C ASP A 623 10.54 -11.67 14.98
N LEU A 624 9.55 -12.54 14.77
CA LEU A 624 9.34 -13.73 15.61
C LEU A 624 10.43 -14.80 15.45
N GLU A 625 11.17 -14.80 14.34
CA GLU A 625 12.24 -15.79 14.09
C GLU A 625 13.56 -15.40 14.76
N ASP A 626 13.89 -14.10 14.80
CA ASP A 626 15.23 -13.61 15.15
C ASP A 626 15.28 -12.69 16.39
N ASP A 627 14.25 -11.89 16.67
CA ASP A 627 14.30 -10.86 17.70
C ASP A 627 14.01 -11.36 19.12
N LEU A 628 14.49 -10.62 20.12
CA LEU A 628 14.26 -10.92 21.53
C LEU A 628 13.80 -9.72 22.36
N LEU A 629 12.76 -9.96 23.15
CA LEU A 629 12.35 -9.08 24.23
C LEU A 629 13.14 -9.38 25.50
N ASN A 630 13.47 -8.33 26.24
CA ASN A 630 14.21 -8.43 27.49
C ASN A 630 13.54 -7.62 28.60
N ILE A 631 13.46 -8.20 29.79
CA ILE A 631 12.91 -7.57 30.99
C ILE A 631 13.92 -7.78 32.12
N ALA A 632 14.51 -6.70 32.59
CA ALA A 632 15.53 -6.73 33.63
C ALA A 632 15.16 -5.85 34.81
N GLY A 633 15.42 -6.31 36.03
CA GLY A 633 15.38 -5.49 37.24
C GLY A 633 13.99 -5.27 37.82
N LEU A 634 12.94 -5.89 37.25
CA LEU A 634 11.58 -5.89 37.77
C LEU A 634 11.29 -7.09 38.68
N GLY A 635 12.20 -8.07 38.75
CA GLY A 635 12.02 -9.28 39.56
C GLY A 635 11.00 -10.26 38.98
N VAL A 636 10.75 -10.17 37.67
CA VAL A 636 9.97 -11.17 36.93
C VAL A 636 10.76 -12.47 36.96
N GLY A 637 10.18 -13.52 37.52
CA GLY A 637 10.88 -14.79 37.73
C GLY A 637 10.79 -15.75 36.54
N SER A 638 9.77 -15.59 35.68
CA SER A 638 9.54 -16.42 34.51
C SER A 638 8.53 -15.79 33.54
N PHE A 639 8.53 -16.25 32.29
CA PHE A 639 7.57 -15.87 31.24
C PHE A 639 6.10 -15.98 31.69
N ASN A 640 5.74 -16.97 32.50
CA ASN A 640 4.36 -17.18 32.95
C ASN A 640 3.81 -16.08 33.88
N GLU A 641 4.67 -15.17 34.33
CA GLU A 641 4.26 -14.01 35.15
C GLU A 641 3.86 -12.80 34.29
N LEU A 642 4.10 -12.86 32.98
CA LEU A 642 3.67 -11.85 32.03
C LEU A 642 2.22 -12.08 31.61
N THR A 643 1.51 -10.99 31.35
CA THR A 643 0.20 -11.00 30.72
C THR A 643 0.37 -10.55 29.28
N LEU A 644 -0.08 -11.39 28.34
CA LEU A 644 -0.09 -11.10 26.91
C LEU A 644 -1.55 -10.97 26.46
N SER A 645 -1.85 -9.93 25.69
CA SER A 645 -3.19 -9.69 25.14
C SER A 645 -3.11 -8.99 23.79
N ASN A 646 -4.09 -9.21 22.92
CA ASN A 646 -4.22 -8.46 21.67
C ASN A 646 -5.03 -7.17 21.92
N GLU A 647 -4.49 -6.02 21.51
CA GLU A 647 -5.18 -4.73 21.46
C GLU A 647 -4.96 -4.13 20.06
N ASP A 648 -6.05 -3.89 19.32
CA ASP A 648 -6.04 -3.29 17.97
C ASP A 648 -5.08 -3.99 16.98
N GLY A 649 -5.10 -5.32 16.96
CA GLY A 649 -4.23 -6.14 16.08
C GLY A 649 -2.78 -6.30 16.57
N ASN A 650 -2.42 -5.73 17.72
CA ASN A 650 -1.06 -5.68 18.23
C ASN A 650 -0.91 -6.46 19.55
N ALA A 651 0.25 -7.05 19.79
CA ALA A 651 0.54 -7.78 21.02
C ALA A 651 0.93 -6.80 22.12
N LEU A 652 0.13 -6.75 23.18
CA LEU A 652 0.44 -6.01 24.40
C LEU A 652 1.09 -6.94 25.42
N ILE A 653 2.27 -6.55 25.92
CA ILE A 653 3.00 -7.21 27.00
C ILE A 653 2.86 -6.39 28.27
N ALA A 654 2.38 -7.04 29.34
CA ALA A 654 2.21 -6.43 30.65
C ALA A 654 2.80 -7.30 31.77
N PHE A 655 3.19 -6.63 32.86
CA PHE A 655 3.56 -7.27 34.11
C PHE A 655 2.73 -6.69 35.27
N GLU A 656 2.01 -7.56 35.97
CA GLU A 656 0.95 -7.19 36.90
C GLU A 656 -0.13 -6.32 36.22
N GLU A 657 -0.32 -5.07 36.68
CA GLU A 657 -1.28 -4.11 36.10
C GLU A 657 -0.60 -3.11 35.14
N ASN A 658 0.72 -3.24 34.92
CA ASN A 658 1.50 -2.26 34.17
C ASN A 658 1.79 -2.76 32.76
N LYS A 659 1.43 -1.95 31.77
CA LYS A 659 1.75 -2.18 30.36
C LYS A 659 3.22 -1.84 30.12
N LEU A 660 3.99 -2.75 29.51
CA LEU A 660 5.43 -2.57 29.28
C LEU A 660 5.71 -2.16 27.84
N ALA A 661 5.16 -2.93 26.88
CA ALA A 661 5.32 -2.63 25.47
C ALA A 661 4.16 -3.18 24.63
N GLN A 662 3.95 -2.57 23.48
CA GLN A 662 3.10 -3.03 22.39
C GLN A 662 3.99 -3.39 21.19
N LEU A 663 3.75 -4.54 20.56
CA LEU A 663 4.41 -4.96 19.33
C LEU A 663 3.42 -4.80 18.19
N ILE A 664 3.73 -3.93 17.23
CA ILE A 664 2.86 -3.66 16.09
C ILE A 664 2.81 -4.88 15.17
N GLY A 665 1.62 -5.26 14.72
CA GLY A 665 1.42 -6.36 13.77
C GLY A 665 1.69 -7.78 14.30
N VAL A 666 2.12 -7.92 15.57
CA VAL A 666 2.37 -9.23 16.19
C VAL A 666 1.13 -9.69 16.97
N ASN A 667 0.72 -10.95 16.79
CA ASN A 667 -0.32 -11.54 17.61
C ASN A 667 0.23 -12.04 18.95
N ALA A 668 -0.38 -11.68 20.07
CA ALA A 668 0.02 -12.11 21.41
C ALA A 668 0.08 -13.64 21.57
N ASP A 669 -0.74 -14.40 20.84
CA ASP A 669 -0.76 -15.87 20.89
C ASP A 669 0.41 -16.53 20.13
N SER A 670 1.10 -15.79 19.25
CA SER A 670 2.32 -16.28 18.60
C SER A 670 3.54 -16.16 19.51
N LEU A 671 3.48 -15.34 20.56
CA LEU A 671 4.59 -15.13 21.48
C LEU A 671 4.77 -16.32 22.44
N SER A 672 6.02 -16.73 22.59
CA SER A 672 6.42 -17.81 23.50
C SER A 672 7.61 -17.40 24.36
N ALA A 673 7.99 -18.25 25.32
CA ALA A 673 9.16 -18.01 26.15
C ALA A 673 10.48 -17.91 25.35
N ASP A 674 10.52 -18.42 24.11
CA ASP A 674 11.71 -18.37 23.26
C ASP A 674 11.98 -16.97 22.69
N HIS A 675 10.94 -16.11 22.60
CA HIS A 675 11.08 -14.70 22.16
C HIS A 675 11.52 -13.77 23.30
N PHE A 676 11.90 -14.33 24.46
CA PHE A 676 12.35 -13.57 25.63
C PHE A 676 13.75 -14.01 26.04
N GLY A 677 14.75 -13.13 25.85
CA GLY A 677 16.16 -13.44 26.10
C GLY A 677 16.51 -13.50 27.59
N LEU A 678 16.29 -12.39 28.30
CA LEU A 678 16.58 -12.24 29.72
C LEU A 678 15.33 -11.78 30.49
N ILE A 679 14.89 -12.60 31.44
CA ILE A 679 13.83 -12.28 32.41
C ILE A 679 14.44 -12.45 33.81
N GLN A 680 14.82 -11.34 34.48
CA GLN A 680 15.43 -11.36 35.84
C GLN A 680 15.01 -10.21 36.76
#